data_AF-A0A925LAC8-F1
#
_entry.id   AF-A0A925LAC8-F1
#
_cell.length_a   1.000
_cell.length_b   1.000
_cell.length_c   1.000
_cell.angle_alpha   90.00
_cell.angle_beta   90.00
_cell.angle_gamma   90.00
#
_symmetry.space_group_name_H-M   'P 1'
#
loop_
_entity.id
_entity.type
_entity.pdbx_description
1 polymer ?
#
loop_
_entity_poly.entity_id
_entity_poly.type
_entity_poly.pdbx_seq_one_letter_code
_entity_poly.pdbx_strand_id
1 'polypeptide(L)'
;MNKILLQLAAELKVRPAQVNAAVELLDGGATVPFIARYRKEATDNLDDTQLRDLEARLGYLRELEERRTAVRKSIEEQGKLTPELRAAVENAPTKQELEDIYLPYKPRRRTKGMIAREAGLEPLADKLFADPTLVPLDEAAAFINAEGGFADALAVLDGVRDLLSERWAEDAALVGKLRTWLWDAGLLRSKLMDGKDENNPDISKFRDYFDYDEPINRVPSHRALAVFRGRTQEFLDAKLVLDEELVPGQPSQAEGRIAIHLGWSHAKRAADDLIRKTIAWTWKVKLNLSLERDLFSRLREDAEKVAIKVFAENLRDLLLAAPAGPRVVMGLDPGIRTGVKVAVVDATGKVLDTNTVYPHEPRKDWEGSIHTLGRLCATHGVNLIAIGNGTASRETDKLASDLIKRIQQLAPGTHIEKVVVSEAGASVYSASEFASKELPELDVSLRGAVSIARRLQDPLAELVKIDPKSIGVGQYQHDVNQGGLAKSLDAVVEDCVNAVGVDLNTASAPLLSRVSGLSATVAASIVRWRDAHGAFRTRQQLLDVSGLGPRTFEQAAGFLRIRDGDNPLDMTGVHPETYPVVQKMLDQTARPVRELMGRSEVLRTLQPEAFADAKFGAITVKDILVELEKPGRDPRPDFKVARFNEGVSDLKDLQPGMLLEGTVSNVAQFGAFVDLGVHQDGLVHVSQLSN
;
A
#
# COMPACT_ATOMS: atom_id res chain seq x y z
N MET A 1 3.22 17.60 21.81
CA MET A 1 2.79 16.25 22.21
C MET A 1 1.30 16.20 22.58
N ASN A 2 0.82 16.98 23.56
CA ASN A 2 -0.60 16.96 23.96
C ASN A 2 -1.59 17.27 22.80
N LYS A 3 -1.26 18.22 21.90
CA LYS A 3 -2.06 18.52 20.69
C LYS A 3 -2.19 17.32 19.73
N ILE A 4 -1.08 16.59 19.50
CA ILE A 4 -1.08 15.39 18.64
C ILE A 4 -1.99 14.31 19.23
N LEU A 5 -1.88 14.04 20.53
CA LEU A 5 -2.67 13.01 21.21
C LEU A 5 -4.17 13.29 21.13
N LEU A 6 -4.58 14.54 21.37
CA LEU A 6 -5.99 14.94 21.29
C LEU A 6 -6.53 14.84 19.85
N GLN A 7 -5.73 15.23 18.86
CA GLN A 7 -6.11 15.11 17.45
C GLN A 7 -6.26 13.64 17.03
N LEU A 8 -5.30 12.78 17.37
CA LEU A 8 -5.38 11.34 17.12
C LEU A 8 -6.61 10.71 17.77
N ALA A 9 -6.90 11.05 19.02
CA ALA A 9 -8.06 10.56 19.74
C ALA A 9 -9.38 10.93 19.03
N ALA A 10 -9.49 12.17 18.53
CA ALA A 10 -10.65 12.63 17.79
C ALA A 10 -10.80 11.94 16.43
N GLU A 11 -9.71 11.79 15.68
CA GLU A 11 -9.69 11.17 14.34
C GLU A 11 -10.03 9.66 14.42
N LEU A 12 -9.46 8.96 15.39
CA LEU A 12 -9.66 7.52 15.60
C LEU A 12 -10.92 7.19 16.42
N LYS A 13 -11.61 8.20 16.97
CA LYS A 13 -12.77 8.06 17.86
C LYS A 13 -12.50 7.18 19.09
N VAL A 14 -11.32 7.37 19.70
CA VAL A 14 -10.88 6.65 20.92
C VAL A 14 -10.52 7.65 22.02
N ARG A 15 -10.31 7.18 23.25
CA ARG A 15 -9.98 8.07 24.38
C ARG A 15 -8.51 8.52 24.31
N PRO A 16 -8.19 9.78 24.69
CA PRO A 16 -6.80 10.26 24.71
C PRO A 16 -5.84 9.41 25.54
N ALA A 17 -6.34 8.79 26.62
CA ALA A 17 -5.56 7.87 27.45
C ALA A 17 -5.11 6.63 26.67
N GLN A 18 -5.97 6.08 25.80
CA GLN A 18 -5.64 4.92 24.96
C GLN A 18 -4.55 5.28 23.95
N VAL A 19 -4.67 6.45 23.32
CA VAL A 19 -3.66 6.96 22.39
C VAL A 19 -2.33 7.17 23.11
N ASN A 20 -2.34 7.81 24.29
CA ASN A 20 -1.12 8.05 25.05
C ASN A 20 -0.40 6.73 25.38
N ALA A 21 -1.12 5.74 25.89
CA ALA A 21 -0.55 4.43 26.20
C ALA A 21 0.03 3.73 24.96
N ALA A 22 -0.70 3.75 23.83
CA ALA A 22 -0.21 3.18 22.58
C ALA A 22 1.04 3.91 22.06
N VAL A 23 1.08 5.24 22.12
CA VAL A 23 2.24 6.05 21.70
C VAL A 23 3.45 5.76 22.59
N GLU A 24 3.28 5.67 23.91
CA GLU A 24 4.36 5.33 24.84
C GLU A 24 4.94 3.93 24.55
N LEU A 25 4.08 2.96 24.21
CA LEU A 25 4.51 1.62 23.81
C LEU A 25 5.28 1.64 22.48
N LEU A 26 4.78 2.34 21.47
CA LEU A 26 5.43 2.46 20.15
C LEU A 26 6.78 3.19 20.24
N ASP A 27 6.85 4.30 20.98
CA ASP A 27 8.11 5.02 21.25
C ASP A 27 9.06 4.18 22.11
N GLY A 28 8.48 3.37 23.00
CA GLY A 28 9.12 2.27 23.71
C GLY A 28 9.47 1.07 22.84
N GLY A 29 9.39 1.19 21.50
CA GLY A 29 9.79 0.21 20.49
C GLY A 29 9.02 -1.11 20.53
N ALA A 30 7.83 -1.12 21.12
CA ALA A 30 6.90 -2.23 20.97
C ALA A 30 6.32 -2.20 19.55
N THR A 31 6.13 -3.38 18.95
CA THR A 31 5.53 -3.50 17.61
C THR A 31 4.00 -3.44 17.70
N VAL A 32 3.34 -3.12 16.59
CA VAL A 32 1.87 -3.15 16.52
C VAL A 32 1.30 -4.54 16.87
N PRO A 33 1.77 -5.66 16.28
CA PRO A 33 1.27 -6.99 16.65
C PRO A 33 1.45 -7.31 18.14
N PHE A 34 2.58 -6.90 18.74
CA PHE A 34 2.83 -7.11 20.15
C PHE A 34 1.86 -6.32 21.03
N ILE A 35 1.63 -5.04 20.71
CA ILE A 35 0.70 -4.19 21.46
C ILE A 35 -0.72 -4.75 21.37
N ALA A 36 -1.17 -5.06 20.15
CA ALA A 36 -2.52 -5.56 19.89
C ALA A 36 -2.80 -6.89 20.59
N ARG A 37 -1.79 -7.73 20.77
CA ARG A 37 -1.96 -9.07 21.38
C ARG A 37 -1.70 -9.10 22.88
N TYR A 38 -0.65 -8.43 23.37
CA TYR A 38 -0.15 -8.59 24.73
C TYR A 38 -0.20 -7.33 25.60
N ARG A 39 -0.68 -6.20 25.06
CA ARG A 39 -0.82 -4.94 25.82
C ARG A 39 -2.24 -4.37 25.72
N LYS A 40 -3.23 -5.23 25.54
CA LYS A 40 -4.65 -4.85 25.43
C LYS A 40 -5.17 -4.11 26.66
N GLU A 41 -4.73 -4.46 27.86
CA GLU A 41 -5.10 -3.73 29.08
C GLU A 41 -4.60 -2.29 29.06
N ALA A 42 -3.36 -2.08 28.61
CA ALA A 42 -2.74 -0.76 28.60
C ALA A 42 -3.45 0.17 27.60
N THR A 43 -3.90 -0.37 26.47
CA THR A 43 -4.57 0.38 25.41
C THR A 43 -6.10 0.36 25.50
N ASP A 44 -6.67 -0.36 26.48
CA ASP A 44 -8.10 -0.65 26.56
C ASP A 44 -8.64 -1.26 25.24
N ASN A 45 -7.93 -2.31 24.79
CA ASN A 45 -8.29 -3.17 23.67
C ASN A 45 -8.36 -2.47 22.31
N LEU A 46 -7.37 -1.62 21.99
CA LEU A 46 -7.15 -1.18 20.60
C LEU A 46 -6.75 -2.38 19.73
N ASP A 47 -7.41 -2.52 18.58
CA ASP A 47 -7.11 -3.57 17.61
C ASP A 47 -5.97 -3.20 16.64
N ASP A 48 -5.53 -4.17 15.84
CA ASP A 48 -4.45 -3.99 14.85
C ASP A 48 -4.74 -2.83 13.88
N THR A 49 -6.00 -2.68 13.43
CA THR A 49 -6.37 -1.65 12.46
C THR A 49 -6.25 -0.27 13.08
N GLN A 50 -6.78 -0.10 14.29
CA GLN A 50 -6.68 1.14 15.05
C GLN A 50 -5.22 1.51 15.36
N LEU A 51 -4.38 0.52 15.71
CA LEU A 51 -2.97 0.74 16.00
C LEU A 51 -2.15 1.09 14.74
N ARG A 52 -2.44 0.48 13.58
CA ARG A 52 -1.83 0.84 12.29
C ARG A 52 -2.22 2.25 11.85
N ASP A 53 -3.50 2.60 11.95
CA ASP A 53 -3.98 3.96 11.66
C ASP A 53 -3.34 4.98 12.60
N LEU A 54 -3.22 4.64 13.90
CA LEU A 54 -2.53 5.46 14.89
C LEU A 54 -1.06 5.65 14.53
N GLU A 55 -0.32 4.59 14.22
CA GLU A 55 1.10 4.65 13.86
C GLU A 55 1.33 5.52 12.62
N ALA A 56 0.55 5.31 11.56
CA ALA A 56 0.64 6.08 10.33
C ALA A 56 0.34 7.56 10.58
N ARG A 57 -0.72 7.85 11.34
CA ARG A 57 -1.14 9.22 11.61
C ARG A 57 -0.22 9.95 12.58
N LEU A 58 0.30 9.26 13.59
CA LEU A 58 1.32 9.76 14.51
C LEU A 58 2.56 10.22 13.74
N GLY A 59 3.03 9.41 12.78
CA GLY A 59 4.14 9.76 11.89
C GLY A 59 3.89 11.05 11.13
N TYR A 60 2.74 11.15 10.44
CA TYR A 60 2.37 12.36 9.70
C TYR A 60 2.32 13.61 10.60
N LEU A 61 1.70 13.51 11.78
CA LEU A 61 1.53 14.63 12.68
C LEU A 61 2.86 15.08 13.27
N ARG A 62 3.77 14.15 13.57
CA ARG A 62 5.15 14.46 13.99
C ARG A 62 5.91 15.22 12.90
N GLU A 63 5.84 14.76 11.66
CA GLU A 63 6.45 15.46 10.52
C GLU A 63 5.87 16.86 10.32
N LEU A 64 4.55 17.04 10.54
CA LEU A 64 3.91 18.35 10.48
C LEU A 64 4.44 19.29 11.58
N GLU A 65 4.57 18.82 12.83
CA GLU A 65 5.12 19.63 13.93
C GLU A 65 6.60 19.99 13.71
N GLU A 66 7.39 19.06 13.20
CA GLU A 66 8.79 19.30 12.85
C GLU A 66 8.89 20.36 11.76
N ARG A 67 8.08 20.21 10.70
CA ARG A 67 8.03 21.18 9.60
C ARG A 67 7.56 22.55 10.08
N ARG A 68 6.56 22.60 10.97
CA ARG A 68 6.05 23.84 11.58
C ARG A 68 7.15 24.57 12.35
N THR A 69 7.94 23.83 13.11
CA THR A 69 9.08 24.37 13.85
C THR A 69 10.13 24.96 12.90
N ALA A 70 10.47 24.25 11.82
CA ALA A 70 11.41 24.73 10.82
C ALA A 70 10.92 26.00 10.09
N VAL A 71 9.64 26.03 9.70
CA VAL A 71 8.99 27.20 9.07
C VAL A 71 9.03 28.41 10.02
N ARG A 72 8.61 28.22 11.27
CA ARG A 72 8.63 29.28 12.29
C ARG A 72 10.04 29.87 12.45
N LYS A 73 11.05 29.02 12.58
CA LYS A 73 12.45 29.43 12.73
C LYS A 73 12.94 30.20 11.50
N SER A 74 12.62 29.74 10.29
CA SER A 74 13.03 30.41 9.06
C SER A 74 12.42 31.82 8.91
N ILE A 75 11.16 32.00 9.32
CA ILE A 75 10.49 33.31 9.30
C ILE A 75 11.07 34.24 10.38
N GLU A 76 11.38 33.67 11.56
CA GLU A 76 12.01 34.39 12.67
C GLU A 76 13.41 34.90 12.32
N GLU A 77 14.24 34.08 11.68
CA GLU A 77 15.58 34.44 11.20
C GLU A 77 15.56 35.58 10.17
N GLN A 78 14.45 35.77 9.45
CA GLN A 78 14.25 36.88 8.53
C GLN A 78 13.72 38.16 9.21
N GLY A 79 13.44 38.11 10.53
CA GLY A 79 12.84 39.22 11.28
C GLY A 79 11.41 39.55 10.85
N LYS A 80 10.68 38.58 10.27
CA LYS A 80 9.33 38.78 9.72
C LYS A 80 8.21 38.11 10.53
N LEU A 81 8.54 37.43 11.63
CA LEU A 81 7.57 36.69 12.44
C LEU A 81 6.74 37.62 13.32
N THR A 82 5.62 38.13 12.80
CA THR A 82 4.65 38.91 13.60
C THR A 82 3.82 38.01 14.52
N PRO A 83 3.16 38.54 15.57
CA PRO A 83 2.27 37.77 16.42
C PRO A 83 1.14 37.05 15.66
N GLU A 84 0.57 37.71 14.64
CA GLU A 84 -0.50 37.17 13.80
C GLU A 84 0.02 36.03 12.92
N LEU A 85 1.19 36.20 12.30
CA LEU A 85 1.82 35.17 11.47
C LEU A 85 2.24 33.96 12.31
N ARG A 86 2.75 34.19 13.53
CA ARG A 86 3.04 33.14 14.49
C ARG A 86 1.79 32.34 14.81
N ALA A 87 0.67 33.00 15.11
CA ALA A 87 -0.59 32.34 15.37
C ALA A 87 -1.09 31.54 14.16
N ALA A 88 -0.93 32.04 12.94
CA ALA A 88 -1.29 31.32 11.71
C ALA A 88 -0.45 30.04 11.53
N VAL A 89 0.88 30.12 11.71
CA VAL A 89 1.79 28.97 11.61
C VAL A 89 1.46 27.90 12.67
N GLU A 90 1.18 28.32 13.91
CA GLU A 90 0.85 27.39 15.02
C GLU A 90 -0.49 26.68 14.83
N ASN A 91 -1.44 27.33 14.15
CA ASN A 91 -2.78 26.82 13.93
C ASN A 91 -2.98 26.13 12.57
N ALA A 92 -1.98 26.14 11.68
CA ALA A 92 -2.04 25.46 10.39
C ALA A 92 -2.36 23.95 10.56
N PRO A 93 -3.54 23.48 10.12
CA PRO A 93 -4.02 22.11 10.36
C PRO A 93 -3.38 21.08 9.42
N THR A 94 -2.84 21.51 8.28
CA THR A 94 -2.26 20.64 7.26
C THR A 94 -0.88 21.12 6.82
N LYS A 95 -0.07 20.20 6.27
CA LYS A 95 1.22 20.56 5.66
C LYS A 95 1.05 21.57 4.51
N GLN A 96 -0.05 21.48 3.76
CA GLN A 96 -0.33 22.40 2.66
C GLN A 96 -0.56 23.82 3.15
N GLU A 97 -1.45 24.02 4.13
CA GLU A 97 -1.72 25.35 4.67
C GLU A 97 -0.48 25.95 5.31
N LEU A 98 0.34 25.12 5.96
CA LEU A 98 1.63 25.56 6.49
C LEU A 98 2.58 26.04 5.39
N GLU A 99 2.66 25.32 4.25
CA GLU A 99 3.49 25.74 3.12
C GLU A 99 2.94 27.00 2.43
N ASP A 100 1.62 27.18 2.37
CA ASP A 100 1.01 28.39 1.82
C ASP A 100 1.36 29.62 2.67
N ILE A 101 1.29 29.50 4.00
CA ILE A 101 1.70 30.56 4.94
C ILE A 101 3.21 30.84 4.80
N TYR A 102 4.02 29.81 4.58
CA TYR A 102 5.46 29.94 4.42
C TYR A 102 5.90 30.48 3.05
N LEU A 103 5.01 30.44 2.05
CA LEU A 103 5.33 30.73 0.65
C LEU A 103 6.08 32.05 0.43
N PRO A 104 5.69 33.19 1.04
CA PRO A 104 6.36 34.49 0.88
C PRO A 104 7.77 34.55 1.49
N TYR A 105 8.08 33.63 2.40
CA TYR A 105 9.34 33.62 3.17
C TYR A 105 10.30 32.53 2.70
N LYS A 106 9.88 31.71 1.75
CA LYS A 106 10.65 30.57 1.25
C LYS A 106 11.81 31.08 0.38
N PRO A 107 13.08 30.74 0.69
CA PRO A 107 14.22 31.14 -0.15
C PRO A 107 14.06 30.64 -1.59
N ARG A 108 14.23 31.53 -2.58
CA ARG A 108 14.01 31.23 -4.01
C ARG A 108 15.06 31.87 -4.90
N ARG A 109 15.16 31.34 -6.13
CA ARG A 109 15.91 31.97 -7.21
C ARG A 109 15.31 33.34 -7.52
N ARG A 110 16.18 34.30 -7.85
CA ARG A 110 15.83 35.70 -8.17
C ARG A 110 14.74 35.76 -9.25
N THR A 111 13.51 36.13 -8.87
CA THR A 111 12.35 36.23 -9.78
C THR A 111 12.27 37.62 -10.41
N LYS A 112 11.44 37.80 -11.45
CA LYS A 112 11.18 39.13 -12.02
C LYS A 112 10.57 40.10 -10.99
N GLY A 113 9.69 39.61 -10.12
CA GLY A 113 9.13 40.40 -9.02
C GLY A 113 10.18 40.83 -7.99
N MET A 114 11.12 39.94 -7.65
CA MET A 114 12.27 40.28 -6.80
C MET A 114 13.18 41.32 -7.45
N ILE A 115 13.48 41.19 -8.75
CA ILE A 115 14.29 42.19 -9.49
C ILE A 115 13.60 43.55 -9.47
N ALA A 116 12.29 43.59 -9.69
CA ALA A 116 11.50 44.83 -9.61
C ALA A 116 11.53 45.44 -8.19
N ARG A 117 11.43 44.61 -7.14
CA ARG A 117 11.52 45.08 -5.74
C ARG A 117 12.92 45.65 -5.43
N GLU A 118 13.98 44.95 -5.83
CA GLU A 118 15.37 45.37 -5.64
C GLU A 118 15.69 46.67 -6.41
N ALA A 119 15.06 46.89 -7.56
CA ALA A 119 15.14 48.13 -8.32
C ALA A 119 14.29 49.28 -7.74
N GLY A 120 13.63 49.07 -6.60
CA GLY A 120 12.86 50.11 -5.91
C GLY A 120 11.49 50.39 -6.51
N LEU A 121 10.88 49.45 -7.24
CA LEU A 121 9.56 49.64 -7.88
C LEU A 121 8.38 49.39 -6.93
N GLU A 122 8.61 48.89 -5.71
CA GLU A 122 7.55 48.59 -4.74
C GLU A 122 6.69 49.82 -4.36
N PRO A 123 7.26 51.01 -4.08
CA PRO A 123 6.47 52.22 -3.83
C PRO A 123 5.58 52.62 -5.01
N LEU A 124 6.04 52.44 -6.25
CA LEU A 124 5.24 52.71 -7.44
C LEU A 124 4.06 51.73 -7.56
N ALA A 125 4.32 50.44 -7.33
CA ALA A 125 3.30 49.41 -7.35
C ALA A 125 2.20 49.67 -6.30
N ASP A 126 2.60 50.04 -5.08
CA ASP A 126 1.68 50.39 -4.00
C ASP A 126 0.87 51.65 -4.35
N LYS A 127 1.53 52.68 -4.90
CA LYS A 127 0.89 53.93 -5.30
C LYS A 127 -0.18 53.72 -6.38
N LEU A 128 0.17 53.01 -7.46
CA LEU A 128 -0.74 52.75 -8.59
C LEU A 128 -1.91 51.84 -8.22
N PHE A 129 -1.72 50.92 -7.28
CA PHE A 129 -2.81 50.06 -6.80
C PHE A 129 -3.73 50.78 -5.81
N ALA A 130 -3.17 51.60 -4.91
CA ALA A 130 -3.94 52.35 -3.91
C ALA A 130 -4.77 53.49 -4.52
N ASP A 131 -4.24 54.15 -5.56
CA ASP A 131 -4.95 55.21 -6.29
C ASP A 131 -5.01 54.90 -7.80
N PRO A 132 -6.05 54.18 -8.26
CA PRO A 132 -6.18 53.85 -9.67
C PRO A 132 -6.47 55.06 -10.59
N THR A 133 -6.65 56.27 -10.06
CA THR A 133 -6.88 57.49 -10.85
C THR A 133 -5.60 58.04 -11.49
N LEU A 134 -4.44 57.64 -10.97
CA LEU A 134 -3.14 58.03 -11.48
C LEU A 134 -2.86 57.46 -12.86
N VAL A 135 -2.14 58.22 -13.69
CA VAL A 135 -1.71 57.79 -15.03
C VAL A 135 -0.43 56.95 -14.90
N PRO A 136 -0.46 55.64 -15.19
CA PRO A 136 0.69 54.77 -14.92
C PRO A 136 1.98 55.17 -15.64
N LEU A 137 1.87 55.67 -16.88
CA LEU A 137 3.04 56.07 -17.67
C LEU A 137 3.74 57.30 -17.07
N ASP A 138 2.99 58.26 -16.56
CA ASP A 138 3.54 59.48 -15.96
C ASP A 138 4.25 59.15 -14.64
N GLU A 139 3.62 58.29 -13.83
CA GLU A 139 4.18 57.85 -12.55
C GLU A 139 5.42 56.95 -12.72
N ALA A 140 5.46 56.13 -13.78
CA ALA A 140 6.58 55.26 -14.08
C ALA A 140 7.86 56.02 -14.49
N ALA A 141 7.74 57.26 -14.99
CA ALA A 141 8.89 58.04 -15.45
C ALA A 141 9.93 58.29 -14.34
N ALA A 142 9.48 58.45 -13.09
CA ALA A 142 10.36 58.65 -11.93
C ALA A 142 11.15 57.41 -11.51
N PHE A 143 10.83 56.24 -12.06
CA PHE A 143 11.40 54.94 -11.69
C PHE A 143 12.21 54.29 -12.82
N ILE A 144 12.45 55.01 -13.92
CA ILE A 144 13.28 54.53 -15.03
C ILE A 144 14.73 54.37 -14.55
N ASN A 145 15.26 53.16 -14.73
CA ASN A 145 16.62 52.80 -14.40
C ASN A 145 17.15 51.76 -15.40
N ALA A 146 17.80 52.24 -16.46
CA ALA A 146 18.37 51.37 -17.50
C ALA A 146 19.41 50.39 -16.96
N GLU A 147 20.24 50.79 -15.99
CA GLU A 147 21.23 49.92 -15.36
C GLU A 147 20.58 48.80 -14.52
N GLY A 148 19.39 49.08 -13.97
CA GLY A 148 18.56 48.11 -13.24
C GLY A 148 17.69 47.21 -14.13
N GLY A 149 17.77 47.34 -15.46
CA GLY A 149 16.95 46.58 -16.42
C GLY A 149 15.59 47.20 -16.74
N PHE A 150 15.34 48.44 -16.31
CA PHE A 150 14.09 49.17 -16.49
C PHE A 150 14.33 50.42 -17.37
N ALA A 151 14.62 50.19 -18.65
CA ALA A 151 15.10 51.22 -19.57
C ALA A 151 14.06 52.27 -20.00
N ASP A 152 12.78 51.97 -19.83
CA ASP A 152 11.68 52.87 -20.18
C ASP A 152 10.47 52.66 -19.25
N ALA A 153 9.46 53.53 -19.38
CA ALA A 153 8.24 53.48 -18.57
C ALA A 153 7.47 52.16 -18.74
N LEU A 154 7.52 51.51 -19.92
CA LEU A 154 6.82 50.24 -20.14
C LEU A 154 7.50 49.10 -19.39
N ALA A 155 8.84 49.05 -19.43
CA ALA A 155 9.63 48.09 -18.66
C ALA A 155 9.38 48.25 -17.16
N VAL A 156 9.28 49.49 -16.66
CA VAL A 156 8.90 49.78 -15.26
C VAL A 156 7.52 49.20 -14.94
N LEU A 157 6.52 49.43 -15.80
CA LEU A 157 5.16 48.91 -15.59
C LEU A 157 5.08 47.37 -15.69
N ASP A 158 5.90 46.74 -16.53
CA ASP A 158 6.08 45.28 -16.53
C ASP A 158 6.67 44.77 -15.21
N GLY A 159 7.63 45.51 -14.64
CA GLY A 159 8.17 45.25 -13.30
C GLY A 159 7.11 45.37 -12.21
N VAL A 160 6.28 46.42 -12.26
CA VAL A 160 5.13 46.61 -11.35
C VAL A 160 4.14 45.45 -11.49
N ARG A 161 3.81 45.02 -12.72
CA ARG A 161 2.94 43.87 -12.97
C ARG A 161 3.52 42.61 -12.33
N ASP A 162 4.78 42.31 -12.58
CA ASP A 162 5.42 41.09 -12.09
C ASP A 162 5.53 41.09 -10.54
N LEU A 163 5.80 42.25 -9.93
CA LEU A 163 5.84 42.44 -8.48
C LEU A 163 4.45 42.23 -7.83
N LEU A 164 3.42 42.92 -8.33
CA LEU A 164 2.05 42.77 -7.82
C LEU A 164 1.52 41.35 -8.04
N SER A 165 1.80 40.78 -9.21
CA SER A 165 1.39 39.42 -9.54
C SER A 165 1.98 38.37 -8.60
N GLU A 166 3.26 38.51 -8.26
CA GLU A 166 3.92 37.66 -7.28
C GLU A 166 3.32 37.85 -5.88
N ARG A 167 3.12 39.10 -5.45
CA ARG A 167 2.52 39.40 -4.15
C ARG A 167 1.14 38.78 -4.00
N TRP A 168 0.28 38.88 -5.01
CA TRP A 168 -1.07 38.31 -4.97
C TRP A 168 -1.06 36.79 -5.07
N ALA A 169 -0.17 36.20 -5.87
CA ALA A 169 -0.03 34.75 -5.98
C ALA A 169 0.49 34.09 -4.69
N GLU A 170 1.09 34.87 -3.79
CA GLU A 170 1.62 34.42 -2.50
C GLU A 170 0.71 34.77 -1.30
N ASP A 171 -0.44 35.38 -1.55
CA ASP A 171 -1.48 35.60 -0.53
C ASP A 171 -2.16 34.26 -0.19
N ALA A 172 -1.84 33.71 0.98
CA ALA A 172 -2.36 32.44 1.46
C ALA A 172 -3.91 32.40 1.51
N ALA A 173 -4.57 33.52 1.85
CA ALA A 173 -6.02 33.58 1.91
C ALA A 173 -6.65 33.55 0.51
N LEU A 174 -6.04 34.23 -0.48
CA LEU A 174 -6.47 34.14 -1.87
C LEU A 174 -6.27 32.73 -2.43
N VAL A 175 -5.08 32.16 -2.25
CA VAL A 175 -4.72 30.82 -2.72
C VAL A 175 -5.67 29.77 -2.14
N GLY A 176 -5.94 29.81 -0.84
CA GLY A 176 -6.87 28.89 -0.17
C GLY A 176 -8.30 28.99 -0.70
N LYS A 177 -8.82 30.20 -0.91
CA LYS A 177 -10.17 30.43 -1.48
C LYS A 177 -10.27 29.90 -2.91
N LEU A 178 -9.28 30.19 -3.75
CA LEU A 178 -9.28 29.73 -5.15
C LEU A 178 -9.11 28.21 -5.22
N ARG A 179 -8.23 27.62 -4.40
CA ARG A 179 -8.05 26.16 -4.34
C ARG A 179 -9.34 25.45 -3.97
N THR A 180 -10.05 25.96 -2.95
CA THR A 180 -11.33 25.39 -2.50
C THR A 180 -12.36 25.47 -3.61
N TRP A 181 -12.52 26.64 -4.22
CA TRP A 181 -13.46 26.83 -5.34
C TRP A 181 -13.15 25.92 -6.54
N LEU A 182 -11.88 25.83 -6.95
CA LEU A 182 -11.47 24.98 -8.07
C LEU A 182 -11.64 23.49 -7.76
N TRP A 183 -11.48 23.08 -6.50
CA TRP A 183 -11.78 21.71 -6.09
C TRP A 183 -13.28 21.40 -6.21
N ASP A 184 -14.12 22.37 -5.85
CA ASP A 184 -15.58 22.18 -5.84
C ASP A 184 -16.22 22.27 -7.23
N ALA A 185 -15.70 23.15 -8.10
CA ALA A 185 -16.29 23.48 -9.40
C ALA A 185 -15.45 23.07 -10.61
N GLY A 186 -14.18 22.72 -10.41
CA GLY A 186 -13.27 22.35 -11.51
C GLY A 186 -13.53 20.95 -12.05
N LEU A 187 -13.28 20.80 -13.35
CA LEU A 187 -13.35 19.53 -14.07
C LEU A 187 -11.92 19.04 -14.34
N LEU A 188 -11.66 17.76 -14.05
CA LEU A 188 -10.52 17.06 -14.63
C LEU A 188 -10.90 16.74 -16.08
N ARG A 189 -10.25 17.41 -17.03
CA ARG A 189 -10.43 17.15 -18.46
C ARG A 189 -9.24 16.40 -19.02
N SER A 190 -9.48 15.32 -19.75
CA SER A 190 -8.46 14.58 -20.48
C SER A 190 -8.78 14.50 -21.97
N LYS A 191 -7.73 14.61 -22.80
CA LYS A 191 -7.82 14.47 -24.25
C LYS A 191 -6.67 13.63 -24.81
N LEU A 192 -6.91 12.96 -25.94
CA LEU A 192 -5.82 12.36 -26.72
C LEU A 192 -4.82 13.45 -27.13
N MET A 193 -3.54 13.20 -26.91
CA MET A 193 -2.49 14.14 -27.29
C MET A 193 -2.35 14.22 -28.81
N ASP A 194 -2.13 15.42 -29.33
CA ASP A 194 -1.98 15.65 -30.78
C ASP A 194 -0.87 14.76 -31.38
N GLY A 195 -1.16 14.16 -32.53
CA GLY A 195 -0.21 13.31 -33.27
C GLY A 195 -0.09 11.87 -32.76
N LYS A 196 -0.93 11.43 -31.82
CA LYS A 196 -1.01 10.03 -31.37
C LYS A 196 -2.07 9.24 -32.17
N ASP A 197 -1.79 7.95 -32.43
CA ASP A 197 -2.69 7.04 -33.12
C ASP A 197 -3.60 6.29 -32.13
N GLU A 198 -4.91 6.50 -32.24
CA GLU A 198 -5.94 5.86 -31.41
C GLU A 198 -6.01 4.33 -31.55
N ASN A 199 -5.48 3.77 -32.66
CA ASN A 199 -5.50 2.34 -32.95
C ASN A 199 -4.24 1.60 -32.50
N ASN A 200 -3.24 2.33 -31.98
CA ASN A 200 -2.08 1.71 -31.38
C ASN A 200 -2.51 0.87 -30.15
N PRO A 201 -2.09 -0.41 -30.02
CA PRO A 201 -2.47 -1.27 -28.90
C PRO A 201 -2.16 -0.72 -27.50
N ASP A 202 -1.13 0.11 -27.35
CA ASP A 202 -0.78 0.72 -26.06
C ASP A 202 -1.59 1.97 -25.76
N ILE A 203 -2.00 2.71 -26.79
CA ILE A 203 -2.77 3.97 -26.66
C ILE A 203 -4.26 3.67 -26.54
N SER A 204 -4.77 2.71 -27.33
CA SER A 204 -6.18 2.28 -27.32
C SER A 204 -6.69 1.79 -25.96
N LYS A 205 -5.79 1.40 -25.04
CA LYS A 205 -6.11 1.09 -23.64
C LYS A 205 -6.69 2.29 -22.86
N PHE A 206 -6.48 3.51 -23.35
CA PHE A 206 -6.95 4.75 -22.74
C PHE A 206 -8.12 5.39 -23.50
N ARG A 207 -8.79 4.65 -24.40
CA ARG A 207 -9.85 5.15 -25.28
C ARG A 207 -10.98 5.87 -24.53
N ASP A 208 -11.34 5.37 -23.36
CA ASP A 208 -12.38 5.99 -22.49
C ASP A 208 -11.99 7.39 -21.99
N TYR A 209 -10.72 7.79 -22.15
CA TYR A 209 -10.18 9.07 -21.68
C TYR A 209 -9.69 9.98 -22.83
N PHE A 210 -9.98 9.65 -24.10
CA PHE A 210 -9.60 10.49 -25.25
C PHE A 210 -10.42 11.78 -25.37
N ASP A 211 -11.63 11.80 -24.84
CA ASP A 211 -12.45 13.00 -24.64
C ASP A 211 -13.29 12.79 -23.38
N TYR A 212 -12.73 13.18 -22.24
CA TYR A 212 -13.29 12.90 -20.92
C TYR A 212 -13.27 14.16 -20.07
N ASP A 213 -14.37 14.45 -19.38
CA ASP A 213 -14.41 15.40 -18.29
C ASP A 213 -15.30 14.95 -17.13
N GLU A 214 -14.85 15.25 -15.90
CA GLU A 214 -15.59 14.94 -14.68
C GLU A 214 -15.22 15.93 -13.56
N PRO A 215 -16.14 16.29 -12.65
CA PRO A 215 -15.81 17.09 -11.48
C PRO A 215 -14.64 16.48 -10.70
N ILE A 216 -13.57 17.27 -10.50
CA ILE A 216 -12.29 16.78 -9.95
C ILE A 216 -12.45 16.12 -8.57
N ASN A 217 -13.36 16.64 -7.75
CA ASN A 217 -13.67 16.11 -6.42
C ASN A 217 -14.49 14.81 -6.41
N ARG A 218 -14.97 14.33 -7.57
CA ARG A 218 -15.76 13.11 -7.72
C ARG A 218 -15.05 12.02 -8.52
N VAL A 219 -13.90 12.32 -9.12
CA VAL A 219 -13.13 11.36 -9.91
C VAL A 219 -12.73 10.16 -9.03
N PRO A 220 -13.18 8.94 -9.34
CA PRO A 220 -12.78 7.74 -8.60
C PRO A 220 -11.30 7.42 -8.77
N SER A 221 -10.73 6.75 -7.76
CA SER A 221 -9.32 6.36 -7.71
C SER A 221 -8.79 5.74 -9.01
N HIS A 222 -9.48 4.73 -9.55
CA HIS A 222 -9.00 4.00 -10.73
C HIS A 222 -8.98 4.88 -12.00
N ARG A 223 -9.93 5.80 -12.18
CA ARG A 223 -9.97 6.73 -13.31
C ARG A 223 -8.89 7.80 -13.19
N ALA A 224 -8.70 8.36 -11.99
CA ALA A 224 -7.61 9.29 -11.72
C ALA A 224 -6.24 8.67 -12.06
N LEU A 225 -5.97 7.46 -11.57
CA LEU A 225 -4.70 6.75 -11.84
C LEU A 225 -4.54 6.43 -13.34
N ALA A 226 -5.61 6.02 -14.04
CA ALA A 226 -5.58 5.77 -15.48
C ALA A 226 -5.24 7.05 -16.28
N VAL A 227 -5.90 8.17 -15.99
CA VAL A 227 -5.62 9.47 -16.62
C VAL A 227 -4.19 9.92 -16.33
N PHE A 228 -3.73 9.85 -15.08
CA PHE A 228 -2.37 10.23 -14.73
C PHE A 228 -1.31 9.33 -15.39
N ARG A 229 -1.56 8.03 -15.50
CA ARG A 229 -0.68 7.11 -16.24
C ARG A 229 -0.62 7.49 -17.72
N GLY A 230 -1.77 7.70 -18.37
CA GLY A 230 -1.84 8.11 -19.77
C GLY A 230 -1.12 9.44 -20.01
N ARG A 231 -1.22 10.38 -19.05
CA ARG A 231 -0.45 11.63 -19.07
C ARG A 231 1.05 11.42 -18.94
N THR A 232 1.50 10.59 -17.99
CA THR A 232 2.93 10.29 -17.80
C THR A 232 3.55 9.59 -19.00
N GLN A 233 2.76 8.78 -19.72
CA GLN A 233 3.17 8.12 -20.97
C GLN A 233 3.04 9.04 -22.20
N GLU A 234 2.66 10.31 -22.01
CA GLU A 234 2.45 11.30 -23.08
C GLU A 234 1.40 10.86 -24.11
N PHE A 235 0.44 10.02 -23.72
CA PHE A 235 -0.69 9.63 -24.57
C PHE A 235 -1.88 10.56 -24.40
N LEU A 236 -2.08 11.05 -23.18
CA LEU A 236 -3.16 11.96 -22.82
C LEU A 236 -2.60 13.32 -22.40
N ASP A 237 -3.30 14.39 -22.77
CA ASP A 237 -3.21 15.67 -22.08
C ASP A 237 -4.27 15.68 -20.96
N ALA A 238 -3.93 16.21 -19.79
CA ALA A 238 -4.87 16.35 -18.68
C ALA A 238 -4.74 17.73 -18.04
N LYS A 239 -5.88 18.43 -17.91
CA LYS A 239 -5.98 19.82 -17.46
C LYS A 239 -7.11 20.01 -16.46
N LEU A 240 -6.92 20.94 -15.54
CA LEU A 240 -7.99 21.46 -14.71
C LEU A 240 -8.68 22.59 -15.46
N VAL A 241 -9.96 22.43 -15.73
CA VAL A 241 -10.76 23.41 -16.47
C VAL A 241 -12.01 23.76 -15.69
N LEU A 242 -12.58 24.93 -15.97
CA LEU A 242 -13.90 25.30 -15.50
C LEU A 242 -14.88 25.14 -16.65
N ASP A 243 -16.12 24.81 -16.30
CA ASP A 243 -17.24 24.90 -17.22
C ASP A 243 -17.66 26.37 -17.37
N GLU A 244 -16.80 27.15 -18.02
CA GLU A 244 -17.05 28.56 -18.34
C GLU A 244 -16.69 28.85 -19.80
N GLU A 245 -17.50 29.68 -20.44
CA GLU A 245 -17.20 30.20 -21.77
C GLU A 245 -16.28 31.43 -21.65
N LEU A 246 -15.04 31.30 -22.15
CA LEU A 246 -14.08 32.40 -22.14
C LEU A 246 -14.32 33.33 -23.34
N VAL A 247 -14.91 34.49 -23.08
CA VAL A 247 -15.12 35.53 -24.10
C VAL A 247 -13.87 36.44 -24.19
N PRO A 248 -13.23 36.58 -25.37
CA PRO A 248 -12.09 37.48 -25.53
C PRO A 248 -12.39 38.90 -25.05
N GLY A 249 -11.57 39.41 -24.14
CA GLY A 249 -11.71 40.76 -23.58
C GLY A 249 -12.60 40.87 -22.34
N GLN A 250 -13.34 39.81 -21.96
CA GLN A 250 -14.06 39.75 -20.68
C GLN A 250 -13.24 39.03 -19.60
N PRO A 251 -13.39 39.41 -18.32
CA PRO A 251 -12.70 38.73 -17.23
C PRO A 251 -13.28 37.33 -17.01
N SER A 252 -12.42 36.34 -16.76
CA SER A 252 -12.88 35.00 -16.33
C SER A 252 -13.42 35.02 -14.90
N GLN A 253 -14.11 33.95 -14.48
CA GLN A 253 -14.54 33.81 -13.08
C GLN A 253 -13.37 33.89 -12.11
N ALA A 254 -12.21 33.32 -12.46
CA ALA A 254 -11.01 33.37 -11.63
C ALA A 254 -10.47 34.80 -11.50
N GLU A 255 -10.42 35.56 -12.60
CA GLU A 255 -10.01 36.96 -12.59
C GLU A 255 -10.95 37.81 -11.73
N GLY A 256 -12.26 37.57 -11.81
CA GLY A 256 -13.26 38.22 -10.96
C GLY A 256 -13.09 37.91 -9.47
N ARG A 257 -12.79 36.65 -9.11
CA ARG A 257 -12.52 36.27 -7.71
C ARG A 257 -11.26 36.92 -7.15
N ILE A 258 -10.21 37.04 -7.95
CA ILE A 258 -8.99 37.77 -7.57
C ILE A 258 -9.33 39.25 -7.37
N ALA A 259 -10.05 39.88 -8.30
CA ALA A 259 -10.47 41.29 -8.17
C ALA A 259 -11.26 41.56 -6.88
N ILE A 260 -12.23 40.68 -6.55
CA ILE A 260 -13.03 40.78 -5.32
C ILE A 260 -12.15 40.66 -4.08
N HIS A 261 -11.23 39.70 -4.04
CA HIS A 261 -10.31 39.53 -2.91
C HIS A 261 -9.41 40.76 -2.71
N LEU A 262 -8.99 41.38 -3.81
CA LEU A 262 -8.18 42.59 -3.81
C LEU A 262 -8.99 43.88 -3.52
N GLY A 263 -10.32 43.80 -3.45
CA GLY A 263 -11.18 44.98 -3.26
C GLY A 263 -11.19 45.94 -4.47
N TRP A 264 -10.83 45.44 -5.66
CA TRP A 264 -10.74 46.25 -6.89
C TRP A 264 -11.91 45.98 -7.84
N SER A 265 -12.33 47.02 -8.56
CA SER A 265 -13.30 46.93 -9.67
C SER A 265 -12.88 47.88 -10.79
N HIS A 266 -13.15 47.53 -12.05
CA HIS A 266 -12.82 48.41 -13.19
C HIS A 266 -13.85 49.53 -13.31
N ALA A 267 -13.44 50.76 -13.03
CA ALA A 267 -14.26 51.96 -13.09
C ALA A 267 -13.78 52.92 -14.21
N LYS A 268 -13.01 52.41 -15.17
CA LYS A 268 -12.38 53.18 -16.27
C LYS A 268 -11.47 54.30 -15.80
N ARG A 269 -10.80 54.12 -14.66
CA ARG A 269 -9.76 55.04 -14.17
C ARG A 269 -8.43 54.75 -14.89
N ALA A 270 -7.49 55.69 -14.82
CA ALA A 270 -6.29 55.67 -15.66
C ALA A 270 -5.39 54.43 -15.43
N ALA A 271 -5.30 53.89 -14.21
CA ALA A 271 -4.53 52.67 -13.91
C ALA A 271 -5.35 51.37 -13.99
N ASP A 272 -6.67 51.42 -14.20
CA ASP A 272 -7.53 50.22 -14.14
C ASP A 272 -7.13 49.17 -15.19
N ASP A 273 -6.68 49.58 -16.38
CA ASP A 273 -6.23 48.64 -17.40
C ASP A 273 -4.89 47.96 -17.07
N LEU A 274 -4.00 48.65 -16.35
CA LEU A 274 -2.80 48.02 -15.81
C LEU A 274 -3.19 46.97 -14.76
N ILE A 275 -4.02 47.34 -13.79
CA ILE A 275 -4.47 46.44 -12.70
C ILE A 275 -5.20 45.23 -13.28
N ARG A 276 -6.13 45.43 -14.22
CA ARG A 276 -6.85 44.35 -14.91
C ARG A 276 -5.89 43.37 -15.60
N LYS A 277 -4.92 43.89 -16.36
CA LYS A 277 -3.91 43.07 -17.03
C LYS A 277 -3.04 42.31 -16.02
N THR A 278 -2.70 42.93 -14.89
CA THR A 278 -1.96 42.28 -13.81
C THR A 278 -2.76 41.16 -13.16
N ILE A 279 -4.07 41.34 -12.95
CA ILE A 279 -4.95 40.28 -12.41
C ILE A 279 -5.00 39.09 -13.39
N ALA A 280 -5.23 39.36 -14.67
CA ALA A 280 -5.23 38.33 -15.72
C ALA A 280 -3.88 37.59 -15.80
N TRP A 281 -2.77 38.33 -15.69
CA TRP A 281 -1.43 37.75 -15.64
C TRP A 281 -1.22 36.86 -14.41
N THR A 282 -1.67 37.32 -13.25
CA THR A 282 -1.59 36.57 -11.98
C THR A 282 -2.33 35.25 -12.06
N TRP A 283 -3.54 35.25 -12.63
CA TRP A 283 -4.27 34.02 -12.88
C TRP A 283 -3.51 33.11 -13.85
N LYS A 284 -3.24 33.59 -15.07
CA LYS A 284 -2.75 32.75 -16.18
C LYS A 284 -1.33 32.22 -15.97
N VAL A 285 -0.44 33.03 -15.38
CA VAL A 285 1.00 32.74 -15.34
C VAL A 285 1.44 32.19 -13.97
N LYS A 286 0.73 32.51 -12.89
CA LYS A 286 1.08 32.08 -11.53
C LYS A 286 0.06 31.09 -10.97
N LEU A 287 -1.16 31.55 -10.68
CA LEU A 287 -2.13 30.83 -9.86
C LEU A 287 -2.72 29.60 -10.56
N ASN A 288 -3.09 29.68 -11.84
CA ASN A 288 -3.73 28.57 -12.55
C ASN A 288 -2.82 27.33 -12.57
N LEU A 289 -1.56 27.50 -12.97
CA LEU A 289 -0.58 26.41 -13.05
C LEU A 289 -0.23 25.83 -11.67
N SER A 290 -0.07 26.68 -10.65
CA SER A 290 0.23 26.19 -9.30
C SER A 290 -0.95 25.45 -8.70
N LEU A 291 -2.17 25.99 -8.83
CA LEU A 291 -3.38 25.37 -8.28
C LEU A 291 -3.76 24.09 -9.02
N GLU A 292 -3.59 24.02 -10.35
CA GLU A 292 -3.77 22.77 -11.10
C GLU A 292 -2.84 21.69 -10.55
N ARG A 293 -1.54 22.00 -10.41
CA ARG A 293 -0.57 21.04 -9.87
C ARG A 293 -0.95 20.61 -8.45
N ASP A 294 -1.29 21.54 -7.57
CA ASP A 294 -1.68 21.25 -6.19
C ASP A 294 -2.91 20.32 -6.14
N LEU A 295 -3.94 20.62 -6.94
CA LEU A 295 -5.18 19.83 -6.96
C LEU A 295 -5.01 18.47 -7.64
N PHE A 296 -4.15 18.36 -8.65
CA PHE A 296 -3.79 17.07 -9.23
C PHE A 296 -2.95 16.23 -8.27
N SER A 297 -2.02 16.84 -7.54
CA SER A 297 -1.29 16.16 -6.47
C SER A 297 -2.25 15.64 -5.40
N ARG A 298 -3.21 16.47 -4.96
CA ARG A 298 -4.25 16.05 -4.01
C ARG A 298 -5.07 14.87 -4.53
N LEU A 299 -5.61 14.97 -5.75
CA LEU A 299 -6.40 13.90 -6.36
C LEU A 299 -5.58 12.61 -6.48
N ARG A 300 -4.32 12.73 -6.90
CA ARG A 300 -3.40 11.60 -7.01
C ARG A 300 -3.13 10.96 -5.66
N GLU A 301 -2.80 11.72 -4.63
CA GLU A 301 -2.56 11.20 -3.28
C GLU A 301 -3.80 10.49 -2.71
N ASP A 302 -4.98 11.03 -2.92
CA ASP A 302 -6.23 10.42 -2.45
C ASP A 302 -6.57 9.14 -3.23
N ALA A 303 -6.33 9.13 -4.54
CA ALA A 303 -6.45 7.92 -5.36
C ALA A 303 -5.43 6.83 -4.96
N GLU A 304 -4.17 7.20 -4.77
CA GLU A 304 -3.11 6.27 -4.37
C GLU A 304 -3.40 5.64 -3.00
N LYS A 305 -3.91 6.40 -2.01
CA LYS A 305 -4.32 5.85 -0.71
C LYS A 305 -5.38 4.76 -0.86
N VAL A 306 -6.39 5.02 -1.69
CA VAL A 306 -7.47 4.06 -1.96
C VAL A 306 -6.93 2.80 -2.65
N ALA A 307 -6.10 2.97 -3.69
CA ALA A 307 -5.51 1.85 -4.41
C ALA A 307 -4.59 1.01 -3.50
N ILE A 308 -3.72 1.64 -2.72
CA ILE A 308 -2.82 0.96 -1.79
C ILE A 308 -3.61 0.17 -0.74
N LYS A 309 -4.73 0.70 -0.24
CA LYS A 309 -5.59 -0.02 0.69
C LYS A 309 -6.15 -1.31 0.06
N VAL A 310 -6.62 -1.25 -1.17
CA VAL A 310 -7.10 -2.43 -1.91
C VAL A 310 -5.96 -3.44 -2.13
N PHE A 311 -4.76 -2.97 -2.49
CA PHE A 311 -3.58 -3.83 -2.62
C PHE A 311 -3.20 -4.53 -1.31
N ALA A 312 -3.33 -3.82 -0.19
CA ALA A 312 -3.10 -4.37 1.14
C ALA A 312 -4.11 -5.47 1.50
N GLU A 313 -5.40 -5.27 1.18
CA GLU A 313 -6.46 -6.26 1.37
C GLU A 313 -6.22 -7.51 0.50
N ASN A 314 -5.92 -7.33 -0.79
CA ASN A 314 -5.60 -8.42 -1.69
C ASN A 314 -4.36 -9.22 -1.25
N LEU A 315 -3.31 -8.53 -0.78
CA LEU A 315 -2.12 -9.20 -0.24
C LEU A 315 -2.46 -10.01 1.01
N ARG A 316 -3.28 -9.46 1.92
CA ARG A 316 -3.74 -10.17 3.12
C ARG A 316 -4.44 -11.47 2.75
N ASP A 317 -5.34 -11.43 1.77
CA ASP A 317 -6.08 -12.62 1.31
C ASP A 317 -5.16 -13.68 0.71
N LEU A 318 -4.16 -13.27 -0.06
CA LEU A 318 -3.15 -14.20 -0.61
C LEU A 318 -2.30 -14.84 0.49
N LEU A 319 -1.89 -14.08 1.51
CA LEU A 319 -1.06 -14.58 2.61
C LEU A 319 -1.84 -15.49 3.56
N LEU A 320 -3.13 -15.22 3.75
CA LEU A 320 -4.01 -16.00 4.63
C LEU A 320 -4.80 -17.09 3.88
N ALA A 321 -4.47 -17.35 2.62
CA ALA A 321 -5.03 -18.46 1.87
C ALA A 321 -4.74 -19.80 2.57
N ALA A 322 -5.68 -20.74 2.46
CA ALA A 322 -5.62 -22.03 3.13
C ALA A 322 -4.38 -22.83 2.69
N PRO A 323 -3.51 -23.27 3.61
CA PRO A 323 -2.37 -24.12 3.27
C PRO A 323 -2.83 -25.56 3.00
N ALA A 324 -2.35 -26.20 1.92
CA ALA A 324 -2.63 -27.62 1.67
C ALA A 324 -1.91 -28.55 2.66
N GLY A 325 -0.88 -28.04 3.34
CA GLY A 325 -0.12 -28.74 4.37
C GLY A 325 0.99 -29.63 3.81
N PRO A 326 1.55 -30.52 4.65
CA PRO A 326 2.74 -31.31 4.33
C PRO A 326 2.40 -32.49 3.40
N ARG A 327 2.24 -32.21 2.10
CA ARG A 327 1.97 -33.21 1.05
C ARG A 327 3.03 -33.14 -0.05
N VAL A 328 3.22 -34.22 -0.80
CA VAL A 328 4.11 -34.19 -1.97
C VAL A 328 3.39 -33.46 -3.11
N VAL A 329 4.01 -32.38 -3.61
CA VAL A 329 3.40 -31.49 -4.61
C VAL A 329 4.25 -31.44 -5.87
N MET A 330 3.60 -31.58 -7.03
CA MET A 330 4.19 -31.24 -8.34
C MET A 330 3.75 -29.82 -8.72
N GLY A 331 4.69 -28.88 -8.83
CA GLY A 331 4.47 -27.57 -9.39
C GLY A 331 4.65 -27.57 -10.91
N LEU A 332 3.66 -27.02 -11.61
CA LEU A 332 3.67 -26.75 -13.04
C LEU A 332 3.62 -25.25 -13.25
N ASP A 333 4.70 -24.69 -13.79
CA ASP A 333 4.81 -23.31 -14.22
C ASP A 333 4.55 -23.23 -15.74
N PRO A 334 3.33 -22.83 -16.16
CA PRO A 334 2.91 -22.89 -17.55
C PRO A 334 3.79 -22.08 -18.51
N GLY A 335 3.79 -22.49 -19.77
CA GLY A 335 4.50 -21.77 -20.81
C GLY A 335 4.28 -22.40 -22.18
N ILE A 336 4.23 -21.55 -23.21
CA ILE A 336 4.02 -21.97 -24.60
C ILE A 336 5.39 -22.31 -25.20
N ARG A 337 6.07 -21.31 -25.76
CA ARG A 337 7.33 -21.49 -26.50
C ARG A 337 8.47 -22.08 -25.65
N THR A 338 8.53 -21.71 -24.37
CA THR A 338 9.58 -22.16 -23.43
C THR A 338 9.23 -23.48 -22.74
N GLY A 339 8.06 -24.07 -23.04
CA GLY A 339 7.55 -25.25 -22.35
C GLY A 339 7.01 -24.94 -20.95
N VAL A 340 6.42 -25.98 -20.35
CA VAL A 340 5.94 -26.00 -18.97
C VAL A 340 7.07 -26.49 -18.08
N LYS A 341 7.42 -25.68 -17.07
CA LYS A 341 8.50 -25.97 -16.13
C LYS A 341 7.91 -26.79 -14.98
N VAL A 342 8.61 -27.86 -14.59
CA VAL A 342 8.10 -28.86 -13.64
C VAL A 342 9.04 -28.96 -12.46
N ALA A 343 8.50 -28.95 -11.25
CA ALA A 343 9.24 -29.28 -10.04
C ALA A 343 8.40 -30.18 -9.13
N VAL A 344 9.02 -31.19 -8.52
CA VAL A 344 8.40 -32.01 -7.49
C VAL A 344 9.04 -31.68 -6.16
N VAL A 345 8.23 -31.35 -5.15
CA VAL A 345 8.68 -31.13 -3.78
C VAL A 345 8.07 -32.15 -2.84
N ASP A 346 8.83 -32.60 -1.84
CA ASP A 346 8.30 -33.48 -0.80
C ASP A 346 7.42 -32.74 0.20
N ALA A 347 6.87 -33.46 1.18
CA ALA A 347 6.02 -32.91 2.24
C ALA A 347 6.67 -31.80 3.10
N THR A 348 7.99 -31.63 3.03
CA THR A 348 8.75 -30.58 3.73
C THR A 348 9.10 -29.40 2.81
N GLY A 349 8.78 -29.50 1.52
CA GLY A 349 9.12 -28.51 0.50
C GLY A 349 10.51 -28.70 -0.11
N LYS A 350 11.23 -29.77 0.22
CA LYS A 350 12.52 -30.09 -0.40
C LYS A 350 12.29 -30.52 -1.85
N VAL A 351 13.09 -29.97 -2.77
CA VAL A 351 13.04 -30.34 -4.19
C VAL A 351 13.54 -31.77 -4.37
N LEU A 352 12.72 -32.60 -5.02
CA LEU A 352 13.00 -34.01 -5.31
C LEU A 352 13.47 -34.21 -6.75
N ASP A 353 12.80 -33.58 -7.72
CA ASP A 353 13.13 -33.69 -9.15
C ASP A 353 12.58 -32.46 -9.90
N THR A 354 13.13 -32.17 -11.08
CA THR A 354 12.71 -31.08 -11.96
C THR A 354 12.72 -31.50 -13.42
N ASN A 355 11.90 -30.86 -14.25
CA ASN A 355 11.88 -31.13 -15.68
C ASN A 355 11.35 -29.94 -16.48
N THR A 356 11.43 -30.01 -17.81
CA THR A 356 10.74 -29.09 -18.72
C THR A 356 10.06 -29.91 -19.81
N VAL A 357 8.74 -29.84 -19.88
CA VAL A 357 7.91 -30.56 -20.85
C VAL A 357 7.33 -29.57 -21.87
N TYR A 358 7.01 -30.04 -23.07
CA TYR A 358 6.60 -29.17 -24.19
C TYR A 358 5.24 -29.60 -24.79
N PRO A 359 4.17 -29.61 -23.99
CA PRO A 359 2.84 -30.07 -24.41
C PRO A 359 2.18 -29.13 -25.43
N HIS A 360 2.57 -27.86 -25.43
CA HIS A 360 1.93 -26.78 -26.18
C HIS A 360 2.73 -26.38 -27.43
N GLU A 361 2.24 -25.39 -28.17
CA GLU A 361 2.96 -24.83 -29.32
C GLU A 361 4.36 -24.33 -28.93
N PRO A 362 5.37 -24.50 -29.81
CA PRO A 362 5.30 -25.07 -31.16
C PRO A 362 5.46 -26.60 -31.22
N ARG A 363 5.90 -27.27 -30.14
CA ARG A 363 6.26 -28.70 -30.18
C ARG A 363 5.03 -29.63 -30.14
N LYS A 364 3.98 -29.23 -29.44
CA LYS A 364 2.73 -30.01 -29.27
C LYS A 364 2.96 -31.45 -28.79
N ASP A 365 3.98 -31.69 -27.96
CA ASP A 365 4.32 -33.02 -27.44
C ASP A 365 3.48 -33.37 -26.21
N TRP A 366 2.18 -33.57 -26.43
CA TRP A 366 1.23 -33.86 -25.36
C TRP A 366 1.51 -35.21 -24.68
N GLU A 367 1.64 -36.28 -25.46
CA GLU A 367 1.84 -37.64 -24.94
C GLU A 367 3.21 -37.82 -24.24
N GLY A 368 4.29 -37.25 -24.80
CA GLY A 368 5.59 -37.26 -24.16
C GLY A 368 5.59 -36.51 -22.83
N SER A 369 4.84 -35.41 -22.75
CA SER A 369 4.62 -34.66 -21.52
C SER A 369 3.83 -35.49 -20.50
N ILE A 370 2.69 -36.10 -20.88
CA ILE A 370 1.90 -36.97 -19.99
C ILE A 370 2.75 -38.13 -19.45
N HIS A 371 3.53 -38.80 -20.31
CA HIS A 371 4.40 -39.89 -19.89
C HIS A 371 5.46 -39.42 -18.88
N THR A 372 6.11 -38.28 -19.15
CA THR A 372 7.14 -37.72 -18.27
C THR A 372 6.57 -37.33 -16.91
N LEU A 373 5.43 -36.64 -16.88
CA LEU A 373 4.74 -36.25 -15.65
C LEU A 373 4.24 -37.47 -14.87
N GLY A 374 3.68 -38.47 -15.56
CA GLY A 374 3.24 -39.73 -14.95
C GLY A 374 4.37 -40.49 -14.26
N ARG A 375 5.56 -40.53 -14.88
CA ARG A 375 6.76 -41.10 -14.25
C ARG A 375 7.11 -40.36 -12.96
N LEU A 376 7.15 -39.03 -12.99
CA LEU A 376 7.45 -38.21 -11.79
C LEU A 376 6.44 -38.44 -10.67
N CYS A 377 5.14 -38.49 -11.00
CA CYS A 377 4.09 -38.81 -10.03
C CYS A 377 4.31 -40.18 -9.38
N ALA A 378 4.61 -41.21 -10.17
CA ALA A 378 4.83 -42.56 -9.68
C ALA A 378 6.12 -42.69 -8.85
N THR A 379 7.21 -42.04 -9.27
CA THR A 379 8.51 -42.10 -8.57
C THR A 379 8.47 -41.44 -7.20
N HIS A 380 7.77 -40.31 -7.06
CA HIS A 380 7.79 -39.51 -5.84
C HIS A 380 6.51 -39.60 -5.00
N GLY A 381 5.46 -40.28 -5.48
CA GLY A 381 4.20 -40.39 -4.75
C GLY A 381 3.45 -39.07 -4.65
N VAL A 382 3.39 -38.30 -5.76
CA VAL A 382 2.74 -36.99 -5.80
C VAL A 382 1.26 -37.10 -5.42
N ASN A 383 0.81 -36.22 -4.52
CA ASN A 383 -0.58 -36.16 -4.06
C ASN A 383 -1.32 -34.93 -4.61
N LEU A 384 -0.60 -33.86 -4.92
CA LEU A 384 -1.16 -32.61 -5.41
C LEU A 384 -0.38 -32.10 -6.63
N ILE A 385 -1.09 -31.49 -7.58
CA ILE A 385 -0.51 -30.76 -8.70
C ILE A 385 -0.89 -29.29 -8.55
N ALA A 386 0.10 -28.43 -8.33
CA ALA A 386 -0.05 -26.97 -8.30
C ALA A 386 0.21 -26.41 -9.70
N ILE A 387 -0.70 -25.63 -10.26
CA ILE A 387 -0.59 -25.05 -11.60
C ILE A 387 -0.57 -23.53 -11.48
N GLY A 388 0.45 -22.86 -12.00
CA GLY A 388 0.47 -21.40 -12.06
C GLY A 388 -0.67 -20.85 -12.91
N ASN A 389 -1.23 -19.70 -12.53
CA ASN A 389 -2.34 -19.08 -13.24
C ASN A 389 -1.91 -18.15 -14.40
N GLY A 390 -0.68 -18.27 -14.90
CA GLY A 390 -0.15 -17.47 -16.00
C GLY A 390 -0.52 -17.91 -17.41
N THR A 391 0.37 -17.58 -18.34
CA THR A 391 0.16 -17.87 -19.77
C THR A 391 0.16 -19.37 -20.03
N ALA A 392 -0.89 -19.86 -20.70
CA ALA A 392 -1.16 -21.28 -20.94
C ALA A 392 -1.50 -22.13 -19.69
N SER A 393 -1.95 -21.49 -18.61
CA SER A 393 -2.40 -22.15 -17.39
C SER A 393 -3.54 -23.13 -17.64
N ARG A 394 -4.52 -22.76 -18.48
CA ARG A 394 -5.66 -23.61 -18.82
C ARG A 394 -5.27 -24.86 -19.61
N GLU A 395 -4.43 -24.72 -20.63
CA GLU A 395 -3.94 -25.84 -21.42
C GLU A 395 -3.12 -26.80 -20.54
N THR A 396 -2.39 -26.25 -19.57
CA THR A 396 -1.65 -27.02 -18.57
C THR A 396 -2.58 -27.67 -17.54
N ASP A 397 -3.68 -27.03 -17.17
CA ASP A 397 -4.74 -27.59 -16.33
C ASP A 397 -5.45 -28.76 -17.02
N LYS A 398 -5.70 -28.65 -18.33
CA LYS A 398 -6.18 -29.77 -19.14
C LYS A 398 -5.17 -30.92 -19.17
N LEU A 399 -3.88 -30.63 -19.37
CA LEU A 399 -2.81 -31.64 -19.31
C LEU A 399 -2.78 -32.37 -17.97
N ALA A 400 -2.89 -31.64 -16.85
CA ALA A 400 -2.96 -32.23 -15.53
C ALA A 400 -4.22 -33.09 -15.34
N SER A 401 -5.35 -32.68 -15.91
CA SER A 401 -6.61 -33.46 -15.87
C SER A 401 -6.49 -34.79 -16.62
N ASP A 402 -5.92 -34.76 -17.83
CA ASP A 402 -5.71 -35.96 -18.64
C ASP A 402 -4.69 -36.90 -17.98
N LEU A 403 -3.64 -36.35 -17.36
CA LEU A 403 -2.68 -37.08 -16.55
C LEU A 403 -3.36 -37.81 -15.39
N ILE A 404 -4.18 -37.12 -14.60
CA ILE A 404 -4.90 -37.70 -13.46
C ILE A 404 -5.83 -38.82 -13.93
N LYS A 405 -6.61 -38.59 -15.00
CA LYS A 405 -7.48 -39.62 -15.61
C LYS A 405 -6.67 -40.85 -16.02
N ARG A 406 -5.49 -40.67 -16.62
CA ARG A 406 -4.60 -41.77 -17.03
C ARG A 406 -4.01 -42.53 -15.84
N ILE A 407 -3.55 -41.82 -14.81
CA ILE A 407 -3.03 -42.44 -13.58
C ILE A 407 -4.13 -43.24 -12.90
N GLN A 408 -5.35 -42.72 -12.82
CA GLN A 408 -6.46 -43.41 -12.15
C GLN A 408 -6.91 -44.67 -12.90
N GLN A 409 -6.78 -44.71 -14.23
CA GLN A 409 -6.97 -45.93 -15.02
C GLN A 409 -5.89 -47.00 -14.74
N LEU A 410 -4.64 -46.58 -14.55
CA LEU A 410 -3.50 -47.48 -14.34
C LEU A 410 -3.34 -47.91 -12.87
N ALA A 411 -3.73 -47.06 -11.93
CA ALA A 411 -3.62 -47.24 -10.49
C ALA A 411 -4.87 -46.67 -9.78
N PRO A 412 -5.98 -47.43 -9.72
CA PRO A 412 -7.28 -46.95 -9.21
C PRO A 412 -7.32 -46.51 -7.74
N GLY A 413 -6.26 -46.79 -6.96
CA GLY A 413 -6.11 -46.36 -5.56
C GLY A 413 -5.30 -45.07 -5.36
N THR A 414 -4.72 -44.51 -6.43
CA THR A 414 -3.91 -43.29 -6.33
C THR A 414 -4.81 -42.07 -6.47
N HIS A 415 -4.87 -41.23 -5.43
CA HIS A 415 -5.64 -39.99 -5.43
C HIS A 415 -4.71 -38.79 -5.63
N ILE A 416 -4.90 -38.06 -6.73
CA ILE A 416 -4.17 -36.83 -7.04
C ILE A 416 -5.20 -35.73 -7.29
N GLU A 417 -5.03 -34.60 -6.63
CA GLU A 417 -5.85 -33.41 -6.86
C GLU A 417 -5.01 -32.35 -7.59
N LYS A 418 -5.63 -31.56 -8.47
CA LYS A 418 -5.00 -30.42 -9.12
C LYS A 418 -5.60 -29.12 -8.57
N VAL A 419 -4.76 -28.11 -8.39
CA VAL A 419 -5.16 -26.79 -7.88
C VAL A 419 -4.44 -25.73 -8.68
N VAL A 420 -5.17 -24.71 -9.14
CA VAL A 420 -4.57 -23.52 -9.73
C VAL A 420 -4.16 -22.57 -8.60
N VAL A 421 -2.94 -22.06 -8.68
CA VAL A 421 -2.38 -21.12 -7.70
C VAL A 421 -1.89 -19.87 -8.41
N SER A 422 -1.94 -18.74 -7.71
CA SER A 422 -1.36 -17.50 -8.21
C SER A 422 0.14 -17.70 -8.46
N GLU A 423 0.63 -17.27 -9.62
CA GLU A 423 2.07 -17.18 -9.93
C GLU A 423 2.65 -15.78 -9.64
N ALA A 424 1.85 -14.88 -9.06
CA ALA A 424 2.27 -13.51 -8.76
C ALA A 424 3.60 -13.50 -7.98
N GLY A 425 4.58 -12.78 -8.50
CA GLY A 425 5.92 -12.68 -7.93
C GLY A 425 6.82 -13.93 -8.11
N ALA A 426 6.36 -15.04 -8.69
CA ALA A 426 7.19 -16.24 -8.87
C ALA A 426 8.42 -15.98 -9.77
N SER A 427 8.27 -15.14 -10.79
CA SER A 427 9.37 -14.68 -11.64
C SER A 427 10.35 -13.73 -10.92
N VAL A 428 9.85 -12.91 -10.01
CA VAL A 428 10.68 -12.04 -9.16
C VAL A 428 11.48 -12.88 -8.16
N TYR A 429 10.83 -13.87 -7.54
CA TYR A 429 11.50 -14.84 -6.68
C TYR A 429 12.60 -15.57 -7.45
N SER A 430 12.30 -16.16 -8.61
CA SER A 430 13.25 -17.01 -9.33
C SER A 430 14.54 -16.29 -9.73
N ALA A 431 14.42 -15.00 -10.07
CA ALA A 431 15.53 -14.12 -10.41
C ALA A 431 16.22 -13.47 -9.18
N SER A 432 15.70 -13.68 -7.97
CA SER A 432 16.24 -13.06 -6.76
C SER A 432 17.59 -13.65 -6.32
N GLU A 433 18.36 -12.86 -5.58
CA GLU A 433 19.58 -13.33 -4.91
C GLU A 433 19.25 -14.42 -3.88
N PHE A 434 18.11 -14.30 -3.18
CA PHE A 434 17.66 -15.28 -2.20
C PHE A 434 17.42 -16.65 -2.84
N ALA A 435 16.65 -16.72 -3.93
CA ALA A 435 16.40 -17.98 -4.63
C ALA A 435 17.69 -18.58 -5.21
N SER A 436 18.63 -17.74 -5.64
CA SER A 436 19.94 -18.20 -6.11
C SER A 436 20.78 -18.87 -5.02
N LYS A 437 20.65 -18.42 -3.76
CA LYS A 437 21.28 -19.05 -2.59
C LYS A 437 20.52 -20.29 -2.12
N GLU A 438 19.19 -20.27 -2.20
CA GLU A 438 18.33 -21.38 -1.78
C GLU A 438 18.42 -22.58 -2.73
N LEU A 439 18.53 -22.32 -4.04
CA LEU A 439 18.48 -23.31 -5.11
C LEU A 439 19.63 -23.09 -6.13
N PRO A 440 20.91 -23.20 -5.71
CA PRO A 440 22.06 -22.82 -6.53
C PRO A 440 22.22 -23.67 -7.79
N GLU A 441 21.86 -24.95 -7.71
CA GLU A 441 22.00 -25.92 -8.81
C GLU A 441 20.86 -25.85 -9.83
N LEU A 442 19.80 -25.08 -9.58
CA LEU A 442 18.64 -24.97 -10.47
C LEU A 442 18.74 -23.73 -11.37
N ASP A 443 18.41 -23.94 -12.65
CA ASP A 443 18.19 -22.85 -13.60
C ASP A 443 17.07 -21.91 -13.14
N VAL A 444 17.17 -20.63 -13.49
CA VAL A 444 16.21 -19.59 -13.12
C VAL A 444 14.79 -19.96 -13.51
N SER A 445 14.58 -20.57 -14.69
CA SER A 445 13.24 -20.95 -15.15
C SER A 445 12.57 -22.04 -14.29
N LEU A 446 13.34 -22.93 -13.66
CA LEU A 446 12.81 -24.02 -12.84
C LEU A 446 12.48 -23.60 -11.40
N ARG A 447 13.15 -22.55 -10.89
CA ARG A 447 12.88 -22.01 -9.55
C ARG A 447 11.45 -21.48 -9.41
N GLY A 448 10.86 -20.99 -10.50
CA GLY A 448 9.45 -20.58 -10.54
C GLY A 448 8.51 -21.75 -10.22
N ALA A 449 8.72 -22.90 -10.85
CA ALA A 449 7.92 -24.12 -10.61
C ALA A 449 8.07 -24.62 -9.16
N VAL A 450 9.26 -24.50 -8.57
CA VAL A 450 9.48 -24.80 -7.14
C VAL A 450 8.64 -23.88 -6.25
N SER A 451 8.61 -22.57 -6.55
CA SER A 451 7.81 -21.61 -5.80
C SER A 451 6.32 -21.89 -5.90
N ILE A 452 5.81 -22.24 -7.09
CA ILE A 452 4.42 -22.64 -7.32
C ILE A 452 4.05 -23.86 -6.45
N ALA A 453 4.90 -24.88 -6.42
CA ALA A 453 4.66 -26.08 -5.61
C ALA A 453 4.60 -25.77 -4.10
N ARG A 454 5.57 -25.01 -3.60
CA ARG A 454 5.68 -24.64 -2.18
C ARG A 454 4.56 -23.69 -1.73
N ARG A 455 4.12 -22.80 -2.61
CA ARG A 455 3.00 -21.88 -2.36
C ARG A 455 1.70 -22.63 -2.11
N LEU A 456 1.45 -23.76 -2.78
CA LEU A 456 0.29 -24.59 -2.48
C LEU A 456 0.40 -25.24 -1.09
N GLN A 457 1.60 -25.67 -0.68
CA GLN A 457 1.82 -26.26 0.64
C GLN A 457 1.55 -25.25 1.75
N ASP A 458 2.14 -24.06 1.65
CA ASP A 458 1.90 -22.95 2.56
C ASP A 458 2.13 -21.59 1.84
N PRO A 459 1.04 -20.86 1.49
CA PRO A 459 1.14 -19.58 0.79
C PRO A 459 1.96 -18.54 1.57
N LEU A 460 1.76 -18.45 2.88
CA LEU A 460 2.44 -17.50 3.73
C LEU A 460 3.95 -17.74 3.72
N ALA A 461 4.37 -18.98 3.97
CA ALA A 461 5.79 -19.32 4.10
C ALA A 461 6.58 -19.12 2.79
N GLU A 462 5.92 -19.21 1.64
CA GLU A 462 6.54 -18.99 0.33
C GLU A 462 6.49 -17.52 -0.11
N LEU A 463 5.35 -16.83 0.05
CA LEU A 463 5.20 -15.44 -0.39
C LEU A 463 6.08 -14.45 0.39
N VAL A 464 6.37 -14.70 1.67
CA VAL A 464 7.27 -13.84 2.48
C VAL A 464 8.73 -13.80 1.97
N LYS A 465 9.11 -14.73 1.09
CA LYS A 465 10.44 -14.74 0.45
C LYS A 465 10.58 -13.68 -0.64
N ILE A 466 9.47 -13.05 -1.03
CA ILE A 466 9.38 -12.04 -2.09
C ILE A 466 9.24 -10.67 -1.44
N ASP A 467 9.84 -9.66 -2.07
CA ASP A 467 9.54 -8.26 -1.71
C ASP A 467 8.02 -8.02 -1.86
N PRO A 468 7.29 -7.62 -0.81
CA PRO A 468 5.82 -7.53 -0.85
C PRO A 468 5.30 -6.64 -1.98
N LYS A 469 5.98 -5.54 -2.30
CA LYS A 469 5.59 -4.65 -3.42
C LYS A 469 5.82 -5.26 -4.80
N SER A 470 6.52 -6.39 -4.89
CA SER A 470 6.74 -7.13 -6.13
C SER A 470 5.77 -8.30 -6.30
N ILE A 471 4.94 -8.58 -5.29
CA ILE A 471 3.80 -9.46 -5.44
C ILE A 471 2.73 -8.64 -6.16
N GLY A 472 2.33 -9.06 -7.35
CA GLY A 472 1.28 -8.38 -8.13
C GLY A 472 -0.08 -8.54 -7.45
N VAL A 473 -0.55 -7.48 -6.79
CA VAL A 473 -1.78 -7.47 -5.97
C VAL A 473 -2.82 -6.48 -6.49
N GLY A 474 -2.58 -5.84 -7.64
CA GLY A 474 -3.60 -5.09 -8.35
C GLY A 474 -3.09 -4.30 -9.55
N GLN A 475 -4.03 -3.74 -10.30
CA GLN A 475 -3.72 -2.89 -11.45
C GLN A 475 -3.10 -1.56 -10.99
N TYR A 476 -2.21 -1.00 -11.81
CA TYR A 476 -1.54 0.28 -11.53
C TYR A 476 -0.64 0.31 -10.28
N GLN A 477 -0.28 -0.86 -9.73
CA GLN A 477 0.60 -0.97 -8.56
C GLN A 477 1.97 -0.29 -8.75
N HIS A 478 2.48 -0.23 -9.99
CA HIS A 478 3.73 0.47 -10.30
C HIS A 478 3.55 1.98 -10.48
N ASP A 479 2.31 2.47 -10.58
CA ASP A 479 1.97 3.87 -10.85
C ASP A 479 1.67 4.67 -9.56
N VAL A 480 1.50 3.99 -8.42
CA VAL A 480 1.29 4.61 -7.09
C VAL A 480 2.61 4.96 -6.39
N ASN A 481 2.54 5.73 -5.30
CA ASN A 481 3.69 6.01 -4.43
C ASN A 481 4.32 4.71 -3.89
N GLN A 482 5.50 4.37 -4.41
CA GLN A 482 6.20 3.13 -4.09
C GLN A 482 6.67 3.05 -2.62
N GLY A 483 6.94 4.18 -1.97
CA GLY A 483 7.31 4.20 -0.55
C GLY A 483 6.13 3.92 0.36
N GLY A 484 4.98 4.55 0.07
CA GLY A 484 3.72 4.29 0.77
C GLY A 484 3.22 2.86 0.55
N LEU A 485 3.34 2.35 -0.69
CA LEU A 485 3.02 0.97 -1.03
C LEU A 485 3.87 -0.02 -0.22
N ALA A 486 5.20 0.14 -0.25
CA ALA A 486 6.11 -0.76 0.47
C ALA A 486 5.77 -0.81 1.96
N LYS A 487 5.63 0.36 2.61
CA LYS A 487 5.28 0.44 4.03
C LYS A 487 3.94 -0.25 4.34
N SER A 488 2.93 -0.05 3.50
CA SER A 488 1.61 -0.66 3.70
C SER A 488 1.64 -2.18 3.54
N LEU A 489 2.32 -2.69 2.52
CA LEU A 489 2.39 -4.13 2.26
C LEU A 489 3.30 -4.86 3.26
N ASP A 490 4.38 -4.22 3.71
CA ASP A 490 5.22 -4.74 4.79
C ASP A 490 4.42 -4.88 6.11
N ALA A 491 3.57 -3.91 6.42
CA ALA A 491 2.68 -3.98 7.60
C ALA A 491 1.69 -5.15 7.49
N VAL A 492 1.09 -5.37 6.32
CA VAL A 492 0.21 -6.53 6.08
C VAL A 492 0.95 -7.85 6.27
N VAL A 493 2.17 -7.96 5.76
CA VAL A 493 2.99 -9.17 5.92
C VAL A 493 3.30 -9.42 7.39
N GLU A 494 3.70 -8.37 8.13
CA GLU A 494 3.94 -8.46 9.58
C GLU A 494 2.67 -8.93 10.30
N ASP A 495 1.51 -8.32 10.03
CA ASP A 495 0.24 -8.70 10.66
C ASP A 495 -0.12 -10.17 10.38
N CYS A 496 -0.05 -10.61 9.11
CA CYS A 496 -0.38 -11.98 8.72
C CYS A 496 0.56 -13.00 9.37
N VAL A 497 1.88 -12.74 9.37
CA VAL A 497 2.87 -13.64 9.96
C VAL A 497 2.66 -13.79 11.47
N ASN A 498 2.42 -12.69 12.17
CA ASN A 498 2.25 -12.70 13.62
C ASN A 498 0.87 -13.21 14.06
N ALA A 499 -0.17 -13.01 13.24
CA ALA A 499 -1.48 -13.63 13.45
C ALA A 499 -1.39 -15.16 13.31
N VAL A 500 -0.74 -15.65 12.24
CA VAL A 500 -0.58 -17.09 12.01
C VAL A 500 0.38 -17.71 13.03
N GLY A 501 1.45 -17.03 13.41
CA GLY A 501 2.54 -17.55 14.24
C GLY A 501 3.50 -18.46 13.46
N VAL A 502 4.73 -18.58 13.94
CA VAL A 502 5.83 -19.19 13.17
C VAL A 502 6.45 -20.34 13.96
N ASP A 503 6.56 -21.52 13.35
CA ASP A 503 7.31 -22.63 13.94
C ASP A 503 8.81 -22.36 13.88
N LEU A 504 9.41 -22.20 15.06
CA LEU A 504 10.81 -21.82 15.22
C LEU A 504 11.78 -22.85 14.60
N ASN A 505 11.39 -24.12 14.59
CA ASN A 505 12.26 -25.21 14.16
C ASN A 505 12.19 -25.50 12.67
N THR A 506 11.18 -25.00 11.95
CA THR A 506 11.03 -25.23 10.50
C THR A 506 11.05 -23.95 9.68
N ALA A 507 10.84 -22.79 10.29
CA ALA A 507 10.78 -21.53 9.57
C ALA A 507 12.09 -21.17 8.87
N SER A 508 11.93 -20.53 7.71
CA SER A 508 13.02 -19.92 6.95
C SER A 508 13.42 -18.57 7.55
N ALA A 509 14.64 -18.10 7.24
CA ALA A 509 15.09 -16.78 7.70
C ALA A 509 14.17 -15.63 7.21
N PRO A 510 13.66 -15.60 5.96
CA PRO A 510 12.71 -14.57 5.54
C PRO A 510 11.40 -14.58 6.33
N LEU A 511 10.87 -15.76 6.69
CA LEU A 511 9.66 -15.84 7.51
C LEU A 511 9.91 -15.32 8.93
N LEU A 512 11.03 -15.74 9.55
CA LEU A 512 11.43 -15.28 10.88
C LEU A 512 11.66 -13.76 10.91
N SER A 513 12.19 -13.15 9.85
CA SER A 513 12.41 -11.71 9.81
C SER A 513 11.13 -10.86 9.76
N ARG A 514 9.97 -11.50 9.60
CA ARG A 514 8.65 -10.84 9.64
C ARG A 514 7.95 -11.03 10.99
N VAL A 515 8.55 -11.78 11.91
CA VAL A 515 8.06 -11.91 13.28
C VAL A 515 8.37 -10.63 14.04
N SER A 516 7.39 -10.19 14.83
CA SER A 516 7.48 -9.02 15.70
C SER A 516 8.81 -8.99 16.48
N GLY A 517 9.52 -7.88 16.37
CA GLY A 517 10.79 -7.64 17.06
C GLY A 517 12.02 -8.31 16.44
N LEU A 518 11.87 -9.18 15.44
CA LEU A 518 13.00 -9.82 14.77
C LEU A 518 13.46 -9.02 13.54
N SER A 519 14.78 -8.87 13.40
CA SER A 519 15.39 -8.35 12.18
C SER A 519 15.91 -9.48 11.30
N ALA A 520 16.22 -9.19 10.03
CA ALA A 520 16.84 -10.15 9.12
C ALA A 520 18.14 -10.76 9.70
N THR A 521 18.93 -9.96 10.44
CA THR A 521 20.15 -10.43 11.09
C THR A 521 19.86 -11.42 12.21
N VAL A 522 18.88 -11.12 13.07
CA VAL A 522 18.50 -12.02 14.18
C VAL A 522 17.86 -13.30 13.64
N ALA A 523 17.01 -13.20 12.62
CA ALA A 523 16.43 -14.35 11.94
C ALA A 523 17.52 -15.31 11.39
N ALA A 524 18.57 -14.77 10.75
CA ALA A 524 19.71 -15.58 10.31
C ALA A 524 20.48 -16.19 11.49
N SER A 525 20.63 -15.48 12.61
CA SER A 525 21.24 -16.03 13.83
C SER A 525 20.43 -17.18 14.41
N ILE A 526 19.10 -17.10 14.43
CA ILE A 526 18.22 -18.18 14.90
C ILE A 526 18.42 -19.45 14.06
N VAL A 527 18.42 -19.32 12.72
CA VAL A 527 18.64 -20.45 11.82
C VAL A 527 20.03 -21.05 12.04
N ARG A 528 21.09 -20.23 12.11
CA ARG A 528 22.45 -20.71 12.41
C ARG A 528 22.54 -21.43 13.75
N TRP A 529 21.87 -20.90 14.77
CA TRP A 529 21.84 -21.53 16.09
C TRP A 529 21.21 -22.91 16.02
N ARG A 530 20.05 -23.02 15.36
CA ARG A 530 19.33 -24.30 15.15
C ARG A 530 20.15 -25.31 14.36
N ASP A 531 20.86 -24.87 13.32
CA ASP A 531 21.69 -25.74 12.50
C ASP A 531 22.91 -26.27 13.29
N ALA A 532 23.44 -25.48 14.23
CA ALA A 532 24.60 -25.85 15.05
C ALA A 532 24.24 -26.66 16.31
N HIS A 533 23.10 -26.38 16.94
CA HIS A 533 22.72 -26.96 18.24
C HIS A 533 21.54 -27.93 18.16
N GLY A 534 20.91 -28.06 16.99
CA GLY A 534 19.68 -28.81 16.79
C GLY A 534 18.42 -27.99 17.09
N ALA A 535 17.27 -28.69 17.10
CA ALA A 535 15.97 -28.06 17.33
C ALA A 535 15.86 -27.43 18.73
N PHE A 536 15.25 -26.25 18.81
CA PHE A 536 14.84 -25.63 20.06
C PHE A 536 13.81 -26.50 20.78
N ARG A 537 13.99 -26.70 22.09
CA ARG A 537 13.10 -27.45 22.98
C ARG A 537 12.23 -26.56 23.83
N THR A 538 12.68 -25.34 24.12
CA THR A 538 11.90 -24.32 24.83
C THR A 538 12.16 -22.93 24.25
N ARG A 539 11.21 -22.01 24.41
CA ARG A 539 11.40 -20.60 23.98
C ARG A 539 12.57 -19.94 24.70
N GLN A 540 12.85 -20.31 25.95
CA GLN A 540 13.91 -19.68 26.76
C GLN A 540 15.29 -19.77 26.09
N GLN A 541 15.55 -20.82 25.30
CA GLN A 541 16.80 -21.00 24.54
C GLN A 541 17.01 -19.92 23.47
N LEU A 542 15.99 -19.13 23.10
CA LEU A 542 16.15 -17.98 22.23
C LEU A 542 17.11 -16.93 22.82
N LEU A 543 17.23 -16.84 24.15
CA LEU A 543 18.18 -15.93 24.79
C LEU A 543 19.65 -16.35 24.61
N ASP A 544 19.90 -17.59 24.19
CA ASP A 544 21.24 -18.07 23.86
C ASP A 544 21.64 -17.71 22.42
N VAL A 545 20.72 -17.12 21.64
CA VAL A 545 20.95 -16.73 20.25
C VAL A 545 21.64 -15.36 20.18
N SER A 546 22.78 -15.30 19.50
CA SER A 546 23.53 -14.05 19.31
C SER A 546 22.70 -12.97 18.62
N GLY A 547 22.61 -11.80 19.26
CA GLY A 547 21.83 -10.65 18.80
C GLY A 547 20.38 -10.63 19.29
N LEU A 548 19.91 -11.68 19.98
CA LEU A 548 18.56 -11.75 20.54
C LEU A 548 18.60 -11.39 22.04
N GLY A 549 18.38 -10.11 22.34
CA GLY A 549 18.35 -9.61 23.72
C GLY A 549 16.98 -9.77 24.41
N PRO A 550 16.88 -9.48 25.72
CA PRO A 550 15.63 -9.63 26.49
C PRO A 550 14.43 -8.88 25.91
N ARG A 551 14.65 -7.68 25.33
CA ARG A 551 13.58 -6.89 24.68
C ARG A 551 13.11 -7.52 23.37
N THR A 552 14.03 -8.03 22.55
CA THR A 552 13.69 -8.78 21.34
C THR A 552 12.94 -10.06 21.69
N PHE A 553 13.37 -10.75 22.75
CA PHE A 553 12.66 -11.92 23.27
C PHE A 553 11.23 -11.57 23.68
N GLU A 554 11.03 -10.50 24.46
CA GLU A 554 9.69 -10.03 24.82
C GLU A 554 8.83 -9.76 23.58
N GLN A 555 9.36 -9.08 22.56
CA GLN A 555 8.57 -8.75 21.38
C GLN A 555 8.23 -9.98 20.49
N ALA A 556 9.08 -11.02 20.49
CA ALA A 556 8.99 -12.12 19.54
C ALA A 556 8.43 -13.43 20.12
N ALA A 557 8.66 -13.70 21.41
CA ALA A 557 8.52 -15.06 21.96
C ALA A 557 7.10 -15.61 21.84
N GLY A 558 6.07 -14.79 22.04
CA GLY A 558 4.67 -15.24 21.91
C GLY A 558 4.24 -15.56 20.49
N PHE A 559 5.00 -15.14 19.47
CA PHE A 559 4.72 -15.40 18.05
C PHE A 559 5.51 -16.60 17.50
N LEU A 560 6.57 -17.00 18.18
CA LEU A 560 7.40 -18.15 17.85
C LEU A 560 6.86 -19.40 18.56
N ARG A 561 6.59 -20.46 17.81
CA ARG A 561 6.04 -21.71 18.34
C ARG A 561 7.05 -22.83 18.29
N ILE A 562 6.99 -23.74 19.25
CA ILE A 562 7.78 -24.96 19.26
C ILE A 562 6.82 -26.15 19.36
N ARG A 563 6.74 -26.94 18.28
CA ARG A 563 6.01 -28.21 18.28
C ARG A 563 6.84 -29.27 19.02
N ASP A 564 6.16 -30.10 19.82
CA ASP A 564 6.76 -31.20 20.57
C ASP A 564 7.94 -30.78 21.47
N GLY A 565 7.87 -29.56 22.03
CA GLY A 565 8.84 -29.04 22.99
C GLY A 565 8.65 -29.56 24.42
N ASP A 566 9.59 -29.20 25.30
CA ASP A 566 9.57 -29.63 26.71
C ASP A 566 8.44 -28.93 27.48
N ASN A 567 8.16 -27.67 27.14
CA ASN A 567 7.05 -26.89 27.69
C ASN A 567 5.85 -26.89 26.70
N PRO A 568 4.71 -27.50 27.06
CA PRO A 568 3.52 -27.52 26.20
C PRO A 568 2.94 -26.14 25.88
N LEU A 569 3.22 -25.10 26.67
CA LEU A 569 2.74 -23.75 26.36
C LEU A 569 3.44 -23.13 25.15
N ASP A 570 4.63 -23.61 24.81
CA ASP A 570 5.44 -23.04 23.72
C ASP A 570 4.84 -23.29 22.33
N MET A 571 3.84 -24.16 22.19
CA MET A 571 3.08 -24.32 20.94
C MET A 571 1.88 -23.35 20.82
N THR A 572 1.55 -22.62 21.89
CA THR A 572 0.40 -21.69 21.95
C THR A 572 0.82 -20.25 21.70
N GLY A 573 -0.14 -19.34 21.57
CA GLY A 573 0.10 -17.89 21.62
C GLY A 573 0.25 -17.31 23.03
N VAL A 574 0.26 -18.13 24.08
CA VAL A 574 0.48 -17.64 25.46
C VAL A 574 1.91 -17.11 25.56
N HIS A 575 2.07 -15.86 26.00
CA HIS A 575 3.37 -15.23 26.14
C HIS A 575 4.13 -15.76 27.37
N PRO A 576 5.45 -15.99 27.32
CA PRO A 576 6.24 -16.47 28.47
C PRO A 576 6.08 -15.63 29.75
N GLU A 577 5.84 -14.32 29.62
CA GLU A 577 5.61 -13.44 30.78
C GLU A 577 4.35 -13.79 31.60
N THR A 578 3.42 -14.53 30.99
CA THR A 578 2.15 -14.96 31.59
C THR A 578 2.15 -16.43 32.01
N TYR A 579 3.26 -17.17 31.85
CA TYR A 579 3.35 -18.55 32.32
C TYR A 579 3.03 -18.70 33.83
N PRO A 580 3.43 -17.77 34.71
CA PRO A 580 3.00 -17.81 36.11
C PRO A 580 1.48 -17.71 36.31
N VAL A 581 0.76 -17.04 35.41
CA VAL A 581 -0.71 -16.94 35.45
C VAL A 581 -1.33 -18.29 35.09
N VAL A 582 -0.83 -18.95 34.04
CA VAL A 582 -1.24 -20.32 33.70
C VAL A 582 -0.96 -21.27 34.86
N GLN A 583 0.20 -21.15 35.51
CA GLN A 583 0.53 -22.02 36.65
C GLN A 583 -0.51 -21.94 37.77
N LYS A 584 -1.01 -20.73 38.11
CA LYS A 584 -2.12 -20.56 39.08
C LYS A 584 -3.38 -21.32 38.64
N MET A 585 -3.70 -21.36 37.34
CA MET A 585 -4.83 -22.12 36.80
C MET A 585 -4.62 -23.63 36.95
N LEU A 586 -3.40 -24.12 36.72
CA LEU A 586 -3.04 -25.53 36.90
C LEU A 586 -3.17 -25.94 38.36
N ASP A 587 -2.69 -25.10 39.28
CA ASP A 587 -2.75 -25.34 40.72
C ASP A 587 -4.21 -25.40 41.21
N GLN A 588 -5.07 -24.49 40.73
CA GLN A 588 -6.50 -24.49 41.09
C GLN A 588 -7.26 -25.68 40.51
N THR A 589 -6.93 -26.12 39.30
CA THR A 589 -7.59 -27.26 38.65
C THR A 589 -7.02 -28.61 39.08
N ALA A 590 -5.87 -28.62 39.75
CA ALA A 590 -5.09 -29.79 40.13
C ALA A 590 -4.82 -30.73 38.94
N ARG A 591 -4.56 -30.15 37.76
CA ARG A 591 -4.32 -30.88 36.50
C ARG A 591 -3.04 -30.37 35.83
N PRO A 592 -2.24 -31.26 35.23
CA PRO A 592 -1.10 -30.85 34.43
C PRO A 592 -1.57 -30.15 33.14
N VAL A 593 -0.73 -29.27 32.59
CA VAL A 593 -1.07 -28.46 31.42
C VAL A 593 -1.52 -29.28 30.21
N ARG A 594 -0.93 -30.46 29.98
CA ARG A 594 -1.28 -31.37 28.88
C ARG A 594 -2.70 -31.95 29.00
N GLU A 595 -3.24 -32.03 30.22
CA GLU A 595 -4.60 -32.50 30.46
C GLU A 595 -5.64 -31.37 30.39
N LEU A 596 -5.20 -30.11 30.54
CA LEU A 596 -6.06 -28.93 30.50
C LEU A 596 -6.18 -28.35 29.08
N MET A 597 -5.09 -28.35 28.32
CA MET A 597 -5.08 -27.85 26.93
C MET A 597 -6.07 -28.61 26.05
N GLY A 598 -6.86 -27.87 25.26
CA GLY A 598 -7.89 -28.44 24.38
C GLY A 598 -9.18 -28.87 25.10
N ARG A 599 -9.30 -28.69 26.43
CA ARG A 599 -10.50 -29.04 27.21
C ARG A 599 -11.41 -27.83 27.41
N SER A 600 -12.15 -27.47 26.36
CA SER A 600 -13.13 -26.38 26.37
C SER A 600 -14.08 -26.43 27.58
N GLU A 601 -14.54 -27.63 27.94
CA GLU A 601 -15.49 -27.84 29.02
C GLU A 601 -14.94 -27.49 30.40
N VAL A 602 -13.63 -27.59 30.61
CA VAL A 602 -12.97 -27.20 31.86
C VAL A 602 -12.61 -25.73 31.81
N LEU A 603 -11.96 -25.30 30.73
CA LEU A 603 -11.45 -23.93 30.57
C LEU A 603 -12.56 -22.87 30.65
N ARG A 604 -13.75 -23.16 30.12
CA ARG A 604 -14.91 -22.25 30.18
C ARG A 604 -15.52 -22.11 31.58
N THR A 605 -15.18 -22.99 32.51
CA THR A 605 -15.64 -22.86 33.92
C THR A 605 -14.77 -21.91 34.74
N LEU A 606 -13.57 -21.59 34.25
CA LEU A 606 -12.64 -20.70 34.91
C LEU A 606 -13.07 -19.24 34.70
N GLN A 607 -13.19 -18.50 35.80
CA GLN A 607 -13.49 -17.06 35.76
C GLN A 607 -12.18 -16.28 35.54
N PRO A 608 -12.04 -15.50 34.45
CA PRO A 608 -10.81 -14.75 34.18
C PRO A 608 -10.38 -13.83 35.33
N GLU A 609 -11.34 -13.23 36.03
CA GLU A 609 -11.13 -12.32 37.15
C GLU A 609 -10.40 -12.99 38.33
N ALA A 610 -10.55 -14.31 38.49
CA ALA A 610 -9.89 -15.06 39.57
C ALA A 610 -8.38 -15.19 39.38
N PHE A 611 -7.88 -15.02 38.16
CA PHE A 611 -6.45 -15.14 37.83
C PHE A 611 -5.79 -13.82 37.46
N ALA A 612 -6.58 -12.74 37.39
CA ALA A 612 -6.08 -11.40 37.10
C ALA A 612 -5.26 -10.85 38.28
N ASP A 613 -4.26 -10.02 37.98
CA ASP A 613 -3.47 -9.28 38.95
C ASP A 613 -3.18 -7.85 38.47
N ALA A 614 -2.33 -7.12 39.21
CA ALA A 614 -2.01 -5.74 38.90
C ALA A 614 -1.25 -5.56 37.57
N LYS A 615 -0.59 -6.61 37.07
CA LYS A 615 0.17 -6.60 35.81
C LYS A 615 -0.65 -7.17 34.66
N PHE A 616 -1.38 -8.27 34.88
CA PHE A 616 -2.17 -8.96 33.86
C PHE A 616 -3.65 -8.96 34.25
N GLY A 617 -4.44 -8.15 33.55
CA GLY A 617 -5.87 -8.01 33.82
C GLY A 617 -6.71 -9.15 33.25
N ALA A 618 -8.03 -9.02 33.40
CA ALA A 618 -8.98 -10.03 32.93
C ALA A 618 -8.99 -10.20 31.40
N ILE A 619 -8.58 -9.18 30.62
CA ILE A 619 -8.54 -9.24 29.15
C ILE A 619 -7.46 -10.23 28.70
N THR A 620 -6.25 -10.10 29.22
CA THR A 620 -5.10 -11.01 29.01
C THR A 620 -5.44 -12.40 29.48
N VAL A 621 -6.02 -12.55 30.69
CA VAL A 621 -6.41 -13.87 31.20
C VAL A 621 -7.42 -14.55 30.28
N LYS A 622 -8.39 -13.80 29.76
CA LYS A 622 -9.37 -14.33 28.80
C LYS A 622 -8.70 -14.82 27.52
N ASP A 623 -7.73 -14.07 26.99
CA ASP A 623 -6.97 -14.49 25.80
C ASP A 623 -6.13 -15.75 26.07
N ILE A 624 -5.52 -15.87 27.25
CA ILE A 624 -4.80 -17.08 27.68
C ILE A 624 -5.75 -18.28 27.66
N LEU A 625 -6.97 -18.15 28.19
CA LEU A 625 -7.95 -19.24 28.18
C LEU A 625 -8.34 -19.65 26.75
N VAL A 626 -8.48 -18.69 25.83
CA VAL A 626 -8.75 -18.97 24.40
C VAL A 626 -7.59 -19.74 23.75
N GLU A 627 -6.35 -19.35 24.04
CA GLU A 627 -5.14 -20.04 23.54
C GLU A 627 -5.00 -21.46 24.10
N LEU A 628 -5.32 -21.66 25.38
CA LEU A 628 -5.35 -22.99 25.98
C LEU A 628 -6.50 -23.85 25.42
N GLU A 629 -7.63 -23.23 25.05
CA GLU A 629 -8.78 -23.93 24.46
C GLU A 629 -8.44 -24.46 23.06
N LYS A 630 -7.69 -23.69 22.26
CA LYS A 630 -7.28 -24.07 20.91
C LYS A 630 -5.77 -23.86 20.71
N PRO A 631 -4.92 -24.73 21.29
CA PRO A 631 -3.47 -24.61 21.23
C PRO A 631 -2.94 -24.52 19.81
N GLY A 632 -2.20 -23.44 19.52
CA GLY A 632 -1.55 -23.26 18.21
C GLY A 632 -2.52 -23.15 17.05
N ARG A 633 -3.75 -22.67 17.30
CA ARG A 633 -4.77 -22.45 16.28
C ARG A 633 -4.22 -21.61 15.12
N ASP A 634 -4.33 -22.16 13.92
CA ASP A 634 -4.11 -21.41 12.69
C ASP A 634 -5.37 -20.56 12.40
N PRO A 635 -5.23 -19.22 12.18
CA PRO A 635 -6.37 -18.37 11.84
C PRO A 635 -6.85 -18.56 10.38
N ARG A 636 -6.08 -19.25 9.54
CA ARG A 636 -6.41 -19.49 8.13
C ARG A 636 -7.54 -20.53 7.98
N PRO A 637 -8.32 -20.49 6.87
CA PRO A 637 -9.36 -21.47 6.61
C PRO A 637 -8.79 -22.86 6.29
N ASP A 638 -9.63 -23.88 6.43
CA ASP A 638 -9.31 -25.25 5.99
C ASP A 638 -9.17 -25.33 4.47
N PHE A 639 -8.19 -26.10 4.00
CA PHE A 639 -7.92 -26.29 2.58
C PHE A 639 -9.06 -27.01 1.86
N LYS A 640 -9.53 -26.43 0.75
CA LYS A 640 -10.54 -26.99 -0.16
C LYS A 640 -10.13 -26.74 -1.61
N VAL A 641 -10.35 -27.73 -2.47
CA VAL A 641 -10.03 -27.64 -3.90
C VAL A 641 -11.25 -27.11 -4.66
N ALA A 642 -11.11 -25.95 -5.31
CA ALA A 642 -12.10 -25.40 -6.24
C ALA A 642 -12.10 -26.18 -7.58
N ARG A 643 -13.25 -26.30 -8.25
CA ARG A 643 -13.39 -27.09 -9.49
C ARG A 643 -13.83 -26.20 -10.65
N PHE A 644 -13.01 -26.12 -11.71
CA PHE A 644 -13.43 -25.46 -12.95
C PHE A 644 -14.43 -26.31 -13.75
N ASN A 645 -15.38 -25.66 -14.42
CA ASN A 645 -16.36 -26.34 -15.27
C ASN A 645 -15.72 -26.82 -16.58
N GLU A 646 -15.89 -28.12 -16.90
CA GLU A 646 -15.44 -28.70 -18.18
C GLU A 646 -16.23 -28.06 -19.35
N GLY A 647 -15.53 -27.51 -20.35
CA GLY A 647 -16.12 -27.10 -21.64
C GLY A 647 -16.10 -25.61 -22.02
N VAL A 648 -15.73 -24.69 -21.13
CA VAL A 648 -15.72 -23.22 -21.41
C VAL A 648 -14.29 -22.69 -21.41
N SER A 649 -13.65 -22.50 -22.58
CA SER A 649 -12.19 -22.28 -22.70
C SER A 649 -11.71 -20.97 -23.30
N ASP A 650 -12.55 -20.31 -24.05
CA ASP A 650 -12.26 -19.05 -24.73
C ASP A 650 -13.50 -18.16 -24.59
N LEU A 651 -13.35 -16.85 -24.76
CA LEU A 651 -14.44 -15.89 -24.57
C LEU A 651 -15.63 -16.19 -25.50
N LYS A 652 -15.36 -16.82 -26.66
CA LYS A 652 -16.38 -17.32 -27.61
C LYS A 652 -17.21 -18.50 -27.10
N ASP A 653 -16.72 -19.22 -26.09
CA ASP A 653 -17.42 -20.38 -25.51
C ASP A 653 -18.44 -19.92 -24.44
N LEU A 654 -18.33 -18.67 -23.97
CA LEU A 654 -19.25 -18.09 -23.02
C LEU A 654 -20.59 -17.73 -23.68
N GLN A 655 -21.68 -18.14 -23.05
CA GLN A 655 -23.03 -17.72 -23.42
C GLN A 655 -23.70 -16.99 -22.26
N PRO A 656 -24.45 -15.90 -22.52
CA PRO A 656 -25.24 -15.24 -21.49
C PRO A 656 -26.14 -16.23 -20.75
N GLY A 657 -26.09 -16.23 -19.41
CA GLY A 657 -26.87 -17.11 -18.55
C GLY A 657 -26.16 -18.38 -18.06
N MET A 658 -24.92 -18.64 -18.48
CA MET A 658 -24.11 -19.74 -17.93
C MET A 658 -23.80 -19.53 -16.44
N LEU A 659 -23.88 -20.61 -15.66
CA LEU A 659 -23.42 -20.65 -14.27
C LEU A 659 -22.05 -21.33 -14.23
N LEU A 660 -21.04 -20.59 -13.80
CA LEU A 660 -19.64 -21.02 -13.79
C LEU A 660 -19.04 -20.82 -12.40
N GLU A 661 -18.16 -21.74 -12.00
CA GLU A 661 -17.28 -21.55 -10.86
C GLU A 661 -16.02 -20.81 -11.35
N GLY A 662 -15.74 -19.67 -10.73
CA GLY A 662 -14.61 -18.81 -11.06
C GLY A 662 -13.84 -18.40 -9.81
N THR A 663 -12.55 -18.12 -9.97
CA THR A 663 -11.71 -17.67 -8.86
C THR A 663 -11.64 -16.14 -8.88
N VAL A 664 -11.90 -15.48 -7.76
CA VAL A 664 -11.67 -14.04 -7.65
C VAL A 664 -10.17 -13.80 -7.80
N SER A 665 -9.76 -13.11 -8.87
CA SER A 665 -8.37 -12.78 -9.15
C SER A 665 -7.96 -11.51 -8.41
N ASN A 666 -8.88 -10.56 -8.29
CA ASN A 666 -8.64 -9.24 -7.71
C ASN A 666 -9.96 -8.62 -7.24
N VAL A 667 -9.97 -7.99 -6.07
CA VAL A 667 -11.11 -7.18 -5.61
C VAL A 667 -10.81 -5.70 -5.86
N ALA A 668 -11.81 -4.95 -6.32
CA ALA A 668 -11.74 -3.51 -6.48
C ALA A 668 -12.98 -2.86 -5.83
N GLN A 669 -12.93 -1.55 -5.57
CA GLN A 669 -14.08 -0.85 -4.97
C GLN A 669 -15.36 -0.92 -5.82
N PHE A 670 -15.23 -1.07 -7.14
CA PHE A 670 -16.35 -1.10 -8.07
C PHE A 670 -16.78 -2.53 -8.46
N GLY A 671 -16.16 -3.57 -7.90
CA GLY A 671 -16.50 -4.95 -8.22
C GLY A 671 -15.37 -5.94 -7.94
N ALA A 672 -15.61 -7.20 -8.23
CA ALA A 672 -14.58 -8.23 -8.20
C ALA A 672 -14.24 -8.65 -9.64
N PHE A 673 -12.95 -8.76 -9.92
CA PHE A 673 -12.46 -9.42 -11.12
C PHE A 673 -12.43 -10.92 -10.84
N VAL A 674 -13.12 -11.68 -11.69
CA VAL A 674 -13.26 -13.12 -11.58
C VAL A 674 -12.61 -13.74 -12.80
N ASP A 675 -11.60 -14.55 -12.56
CA ASP A 675 -11.01 -15.41 -13.57
C ASP A 675 -11.92 -16.62 -13.77
N LEU A 676 -12.54 -16.68 -14.94
CA LEU A 676 -13.32 -17.82 -15.42
C LEU A 676 -12.46 -18.81 -16.25
N GLY A 677 -11.17 -18.55 -16.35
CA GLY A 677 -10.22 -19.34 -17.13
C GLY A 677 -10.35 -19.11 -18.63
N VAL A 678 -10.73 -17.91 -19.09
CA VAL A 678 -10.90 -17.55 -20.52
C VAL A 678 -9.91 -16.47 -21.00
N HIS A 679 -8.78 -16.33 -20.31
CA HIS A 679 -7.71 -15.35 -20.59
C HIS A 679 -8.10 -13.87 -20.46
N GLN A 680 -9.29 -13.61 -19.91
CA GLN A 680 -9.81 -12.29 -19.65
C GLN A 680 -10.65 -12.35 -18.38
N ASP A 681 -10.26 -11.58 -17.36
CA ASP A 681 -11.06 -11.46 -16.15
C ASP A 681 -12.41 -10.81 -16.46
N GLY A 682 -13.47 -11.39 -15.92
CA GLY A 682 -14.81 -10.80 -15.92
C GLY A 682 -14.97 -9.88 -14.72
N LEU A 683 -15.55 -8.69 -14.92
CA LEU A 683 -15.89 -7.80 -13.82
C LEU A 683 -17.30 -8.10 -13.31
N VAL A 684 -17.40 -8.61 -12.08
CA VAL A 684 -18.66 -8.63 -11.32
C VAL A 684 -18.79 -7.27 -10.63
N HIS A 685 -19.60 -6.38 -11.20
CA HIS A 685 -19.82 -5.04 -10.64
C HIS A 685 -20.34 -5.11 -9.20
N VAL A 686 -20.02 -4.11 -8.37
CA VAL A 686 -20.37 -4.09 -6.94
C VAL A 686 -21.86 -4.30 -6.67
N SER A 687 -22.74 -3.80 -7.54
CA SER A 687 -24.20 -4.00 -7.45
C SER A 687 -24.67 -5.43 -7.77
N GLN A 688 -23.77 -6.33 -8.15
CA GLN A 688 -24.03 -7.73 -8.50
C GLN A 688 -23.28 -8.71 -7.58
N LEU A 689 -22.50 -8.21 -6.60
CA LEU A 689 -21.74 -9.06 -5.66
C LEU A 689 -22.60 -9.68 -4.56
N SER A 690 -23.68 -8.99 -4.18
CA SER A 690 -24.69 -9.47 -3.24
C SER A 690 -26.04 -8.99 -3.73
N ASN A 691 -27.04 -9.89 -3.72
CA ASN A 691 -28.44 -9.52 -3.85
C ASN A 691 -28.98 -8.96 -2.53
#